data_AF-A0A5N7DU38-F1
#
_entry.id   AF-A0A5N7DU38-F1
#
_cell.length_a   1.000
_cell.length_b   1.000
_cell.length_c   1.000
_cell.angle_alpha   90.00
_cell.angle_beta   90.00
_cell.angle_gamma   90.00
#
_symmetry.space_group_name_H-M   'P 1'
#
loop_
_entity.id
_entity.type
_entity.pdbx_description
1 polymer ?
#
loop_
_entity_poly.entity_id
_entity_poly.type
_entity_poly.pdbx_seq_one_letter_code
_entity_poly.pdbx_strand_id
1 'polypeptide(L)'
;MADRQAVQQNLNGLLSKLDDPDPDMRYMSLNDLLGILNSPTSAYLAHDQFSSSRLADGLLNALDDQHGDVQNQALKCLGPLVNRLPSESLTTILEKLSNLTASQTIDTSVPNTALRVIVTALPRPQSGQPPTPDVSMAYSSVSKILIPRLTGPTPSQSGRRGSVIKGMLEKDTSKGFSSDAIDVLIQVVTCFGPLLKEAELTALQKSVMSIIDNDTAGTVVTKRALAAISALVPHFSEAQFSSFVDELVKRFNNPQMSVVHRRHLIATVGSVARSSPTKFGPHLPTLAPFVFATVDTSHLSSTDTSKMHFSRLMTIASTIACSAAHATLQPSSTLEGIDSITELDGNDIPHALVERNPQARCGRGFGKCSDDGCCSTAAHCRSPDCQIDYGHCDAHMTPDGPPTSGIPRPTIGKVPYGPKAVRSCVGAGNVALTFDDGPNKYTEDLLDLLDKYDAKVTFFITGNNNAKGPIDTPGMPWASMIERMYQSGHQIASHTWSHQDLSKITPEQRRIQILWNEVALRNILGGFPTYMRPPYSSCTAESGCLKDMGNLGYHVILYDIDTEDYSHDSPNAIQGSKDIFDKNLARGKASDKSWLVIAHDVHEQTVYNLTEHMLKKASKDGYSMVTVGECLGDPEENWYRMDESSELTILRKAKPLGTANHAVSRDGHCGGNVTCLGSKFGSCCGKNNYCGNTPKHCGAGCQLNAGHCQKARHTSFVHKHRPEKRPATSGANTLLQPGSEVADLLGYSSTNAPVVRILVRTDMVHSFMKNAVRNSSHLTLSLPVPSR
;
A
#
# COMPACT_ATOMS: atom_id res chain seq x y z
N MET A 1 46.27 16.70 -9.76
CA MET A 1 46.90 15.57 -10.48
C MET A 1 47.43 14.49 -9.51
N ALA A 2 48.06 14.86 -8.39
CA ALA A 2 48.54 13.90 -7.38
C ALA A 2 47.43 12.99 -6.80
N ASP A 3 46.26 13.54 -6.45
CA ASP A 3 45.13 12.74 -5.92
C ASP A 3 44.55 11.74 -6.93
N ARG A 4 44.60 12.03 -8.24
CA ARG A 4 44.10 11.13 -9.29
C ARG A 4 44.96 9.88 -9.42
N GLN A 5 46.28 10.05 -9.43
CA GLN A 5 47.21 8.92 -9.53
C GLN A 5 47.13 8.01 -8.29
N ALA A 6 46.96 8.58 -7.10
CA ALA A 6 46.75 7.83 -5.87
C ALA A 6 45.45 7.01 -5.90
N VAL A 7 44.33 7.60 -6.34
CA VAL A 7 43.05 6.88 -6.49
C VAL A 7 43.14 5.77 -7.54
N GLN A 8 43.82 6.00 -8.67
CA GLN A 8 43.98 5.00 -9.71
C GLN A 8 44.86 3.81 -9.27
N GLN A 9 45.93 4.07 -8.53
CA GLN A 9 46.76 3.02 -7.93
C GLN A 9 45.98 2.22 -6.88
N ASN A 10 45.20 2.89 -6.03
CA ASN A 10 44.34 2.25 -5.05
C ASN A 10 43.29 1.35 -5.74
N LEU A 11 42.62 1.85 -6.78
CA LEU A 11 41.63 1.10 -7.54
C LEU A 11 42.22 -0.18 -8.17
N ASN A 12 43.43 -0.10 -8.72
CA ASN A 12 44.12 -1.29 -9.25
C ASN A 12 44.43 -2.33 -8.17
N GLY A 13 44.83 -1.89 -6.97
CA GLY A 13 45.09 -2.77 -5.85
C GLY A 13 43.83 -3.43 -5.26
N LEU A 14 42.68 -2.75 -5.33
CA LEU A 14 41.38 -3.33 -4.95
C LEU A 14 40.89 -4.34 -5.99
N LEU A 15 41.00 -4.02 -7.28
CA LEU A 15 40.60 -4.93 -8.36
C LEU A 15 41.37 -6.26 -8.34
N SER A 16 42.67 -6.24 -8.00
CA SER A 16 43.44 -7.49 -7.87
C SER A 16 42.98 -8.39 -6.72
N LYS A 17 42.26 -7.84 -5.73
CA LYS A 17 41.73 -8.59 -4.58
C LYS A 17 40.34 -9.19 -4.86
N LEU A 18 39.72 -8.89 -6.00
CA LEU A 18 38.41 -9.45 -6.34
C LEU A 18 38.48 -10.93 -6.73
N ASP A 19 39.67 -11.45 -7.03
CA ASP A 19 39.89 -12.88 -7.29
C ASP A 19 40.57 -13.58 -6.09
N ASP A 20 40.61 -12.94 -4.92
CA ASP A 20 41.22 -13.51 -3.71
C ASP A 20 40.42 -14.74 -3.25
N PRO A 21 41.06 -15.85 -2.82
CA PRO A 21 40.34 -17.02 -2.32
C PRO A 21 39.45 -16.71 -1.10
N ASP A 22 39.79 -15.71 -0.29
CA ASP A 22 39.04 -15.33 0.90
C ASP A 22 37.82 -14.43 0.56
N PRO A 23 36.58 -14.88 0.82
CA PRO A 23 35.38 -14.08 0.56
C PRO A 23 35.32 -12.77 1.35
N ASP A 24 35.90 -12.70 2.55
CA ASP A 24 35.90 -11.49 3.35
C ASP A 24 36.81 -10.42 2.71
N MET A 25 37.94 -10.85 2.14
CA MET A 25 38.85 -9.97 1.40
C MET A 25 38.19 -9.43 0.13
N ARG A 26 37.46 -10.27 -0.60
CA ARG A 26 36.68 -9.84 -1.78
C ARG A 26 35.57 -8.86 -1.38
N TYR A 27 34.82 -9.17 -0.33
CA TYR A 27 33.77 -8.30 0.21
C TYR A 27 34.31 -6.93 0.65
N MET A 28 35.38 -6.91 1.44
CA MET A 28 36.02 -5.68 1.90
C MET A 28 36.55 -4.85 0.73
N SER A 29 37.14 -5.51 -0.29
CA SER A 29 37.57 -4.84 -1.51
C SER A 29 36.40 -4.18 -2.26
N LEU A 30 35.28 -4.88 -2.41
CA LEU A 30 34.06 -4.31 -3.01
C LEU A 30 33.49 -3.15 -2.17
N ASN A 31 33.56 -3.24 -0.84
CA ASN A 31 33.12 -2.16 0.04
C ASN A 31 33.99 -0.91 -0.08
N ASP A 32 35.30 -1.07 -0.19
CA ASP A 32 36.22 0.04 -0.45
C ASP A 32 36.03 0.63 -1.84
N LEU A 33 35.81 -0.23 -2.86
CA LEU A 33 35.47 0.19 -4.22
C LEU A 33 34.17 1.01 -4.25
N LEU A 34 33.14 0.61 -3.48
CA LEU A 34 31.90 1.36 -3.33
C LEU A 34 32.16 2.75 -2.73
N GLY A 35 33.04 2.84 -1.73
CA GLY A 35 33.48 4.12 -1.16
C GLY A 35 34.11 5.04 -2.20
N ILE A 36 34.99 4.50 -3.05
CA ILE A 36 35.62 5.25 -4.16
C ILE A 36 34.60 5.70 -5.21
N LEU A 37 33.67 4.82 -5.59
CA LEU A 37 32.65 5.11 -6.60
C LEU A 37 31.67 6.20 -6.14
N ASN A 38 31.36 6.25 -4.85
CA ASN A 38 30.51 7.31 -4.28
C ASN A 38 31.24 8.64 -4.11
N SER A 39 32.57 8.65 -4.15
CA SER A 39 33.36 9.88 -4.09
C SER A 39 33.27 10.70 -5.39
N PRO A 40 33.28 12.05 -5.32
CA PRO A 40 33.46 12.90 -6.51
C PRO A 40 34.79 12.64 -7.24
N THR A 41 35.81 12.12 -6.54
CA THR A 41 37.15 11.87 -7.11
C THR A 41 37.15 10.79 -8.19
N SER A 42 36.15 9.92 -8.26
CA SER A 42 36.01 8.92 -9.32
C SER A 42 35.37 9.45 -10.61
N ALA A 43 35.15 10.76 -10.74
CA ALA A 43 34.61 11.37 -11.97
C ALA A 43 35.51 11.16 -13.20
N TYR A 44 36.82 10.94 -13.00
CA TYR A 44 37.75 10.66 -14.11
C TYR A 44 37.41 9.37 -14.89
N LEU A 45 36.66 8.43 -14.28
CA LEU A 45 36.24 7.19 -14.92
C LEU A 45 35.41 7.44 -16.19
N ALA A 46 34.71 8.58 -16.28
CA ALA A 46 33.96 8.96 -17.48
C ALA A 46 34.86 9.18 -18.71
N HIS A 47 36.16 9.45 -18.48
CA HIS A 47 37.14 9.75 -19.52
C HIS A 47 38.30 8.74 -19.61
N ASP A 48 38.31 7.71 -18.74
CA ASP A 48 39.35 6.68 -18.70
C ASP A 48 38.76 5.30 -19.01
N GLN A 49 38.66 4.99 -20.30
CA GLN A 49 38.01 3.77 -20.80
C GLN A 49 38.70 2.49 -20.32
N PHE A 50 40.02 2.51 -20.13
CA PHE A 50 40.77 1.34 -19.67
C PHE A 50 40.40 0.98 -18.22
N SER A 51 40.47 1.95 -17.31
CA SER A 51 40.10 1.74 -15.90
C SER A 51 38.63 1.37 -15.74
N SER A 52 37.75 2.04 -16.51
CA SER A 52 36.31 1.79 -16.50
C SER A 52 35.94 0.39 -17.00
N SER A 53 36.58 -0.10 -18.07
CA SER A 53 36.36 -1.46 -18.57
C SER A 53 36.84 -2.52 -17.57
N ARG A 54 38.03 -2.34 -16.98
CA ARG A 54 38.55 -3.30 -15.98
C ARG A 54 37.69 -3.36 -14.73
N LEU A 55 37.20 -2.20 -14.28
CA LEU A 55 36.30 -2.13 -13.14
C LEU A 55 34.95 -2.79 -13.44
N ALA A 56 34.39 -2.53 -14.61
CA ALA A 56 33.17 -3.20 -15.07
C ALA A 56 33.34 -4.72 -15.12
N ASP A 57 34.44 -5.21 -15.70
CA ASP A 57 34.72 -6.65 -15.79
C ASP A 57 34.92 -7.29 -14.42
N GLY A 58 35.65 -6.63 -13.51
CA GLY A 58 35.84 -7.11 -12.13
C GLY A 58 34.52 -7.21 -11.37
N LEU A 59 33.64 -6.21 -11.50
CA LEU A 59 32.31 -6.27 -10.88
C LEU A 59 31.42 -7.35 -11.51
N LEU A 60 31.47 -7.52 -12.83
CA LEU A 60 30.70 -8.56 -13.51
C LEU A 60 31.14 -9.97 -13.07
N ASN A 61 32.43 -10.20 -12.85
CA ASN A 61 32.94 -11.44 -12.30
C ASN A 61 32.48 -11.64 -10.85
N ALA A 62 32.49 -10.58 -10.02
CA ALA A 62 32.02 -10.65 -8.64
C ALA A 62 30.51 -10.91 -8.49
N LEU A 63 29.71 -10.67 -9.54
CA LEU A 63 28.30 -11.08 -9.56
C LEU A 63 28.11 -12.60 -9.70
N ASP A 64 29.13 -13.32 -10.17
CA ASP A 64 29.14 -14.79 -10.28
C ASP A 64 29.89 -15.44 -9.10
N ASP A 65 30.13 -14.69 -8.02
CA ASP A 65 30.78 -15.20 -6.81
C ASP A 65 29.94 -16.32 -6.18
N GLN A 66 30.60 -17.30 -5.55
CA GLN A 66 29.91 -18.38 -4.84
C GLN A 66 29.22 -17.91 -3.54
N HIS A 67 29.57 -16.73 -3.02
CA HIS A 67 29.07 -16.18 -1.76
C HIS A 67 28.08 -15.04 -2.00
N GLY A 68 26.85 -15.21 -1.50
CA GLY A 68 25.77 -14.24 -1.70
C GLY A 68 26.08 -12.82 -1.18
N ASP A 69 26.86 -12.69 -0.11
CA ASP A 69 27.24 -11.38 0.45
C ASP A 69 28.17 -10.59 -0.50
N VAL A 70 29.07 -11.28 -1.18
CA VAL A 70 29.96 -10.70 -2.20
C VAL A 70 29.14 -10.29 -3.43
N GLN A 71 28.23 -11.15 -3.90
CA GLN A 71 27.31 -10.82 -5.00
C GLN A 71 26.46 -9.57 -4.67
N ASN A 72 25.88 -9.52 -3.47
CA ASN A 72 25.07 -8.40 -3.01
C ASN A 72 25.89 -7.09 -2.91
N GLN A 73 27.15 -7.17 -2.48
CA GLN A 73 28.03 -6.01 -2.41
C GLN A 73 28.46 -5.55 -3.82
N ALA A 74 28.70 -6.47 -4.75
CA ALA A 74 28.96 -6.16 -6.15
C ALA A 74 27.78 -5.45 -6.82
N LEU A 75 26.54 -5.89 -6.56
CA LEU A 75 25.32 -5.21 -7.02
C LEU A 75 25.26 -3.75 -6.57
N LYS A 76 25.63 -3.45 -5.32
CA LYS A 76 25.66 -2.06 -4.80
C LYS A 76 26.66 -1.17 -5.54
N CYS A 77 27.75 -1.74 -6.05
CA CYS A 77 28.76 -1.01 -6.80
C CYS A 77 28.30 -0.61 -8.22
N LEU A 78 27.40 -1.38 -8.83
CA LEU A 78 26.95 -1.12 -10.21
C LEU A 78 26.24 0.22 -10.37
N GLY A 79 25.37 0.60 -9.42
CA GLY A 79 24.59 1.84 -9.51
C GLY A 79 25.46 3.11 -9.59
N PRO A 80 26.39 3.32 -8.64
CA PRO A 80 27.37 4.40 -8.71
C PRO A 80 28.28 4.33 -9.94
N LEU A 81 28.69 3.12 -10.36
CA LEU A 81 29.55 2.94 -11.54
C LEU A 81 28.89 3.43 -12.82
N VAL A 82 27.66 3.01 -13.14
CA VAL A 82 27.04 3.32 -14.44
C VAL A 82 26.81 4.80 -14.69
N ASN A 83 26.67 5.60 -13.62
CA ASN A 83 26.61 7.06 -13.70
C ASN A 83 27.94 7.73 -14.02
N ARG A 84 29.04 6.97 -14.03
CA ARG A 84 30.40 7.44 -14.29
C ARG A 84 31.01 6.78 -15.53
N LEU A 85 30.26 5.93 -16.24
CA LEU A 85 30.75 5.24 -17.42
C LEU A 85 30.46 6.02 -18.71
N PRO A 86 31.35 5.95 -19.71
CA PRO A 86 31.01 6.36 -21.06
C PRO A 86 29.94 5.43 -21.66
N SER A 87 29.16 5.94 -22.62
CA SER A 87 28.04 5.22 -23.25
C SER A 87 28.45 3.88 -23.91
N GLU A 88 29.67 3.80 -24.44
CA GLU A 88 30.22 2.55 -25.00
C GLU A 88 30.35 1.47 -23.92
N SER A 89 30.94 1.80 -22.77
CA SER A 89 31.08 0.86 -21.65
C SER A 89 29.73 0.45 -21.05
N LEU A 90 28.76 1.37 -20.97
CA LEU A 90 27.39 1.04 -20.55
C LEU A 90 26.75 0.00 -21.48
N THR A 91 26.92 0.18 -22.79
CA THR A 91 26.41 -0.73 -23.82
C THR A 91 27.01 -2.12 -23.67
N THR A 92 28.33 -2.20 -23.45
CA THR A 92 29.03 -3.48 -23.20
C THR A 92 28.54 -4.19 -21.94
N ILE A 93 28.31 -3.47 -20.83
CA ILE A 93 27.81 -4.07 -19.59
C ILE A 93 26.40 -4.62 -19.77
N LEU A 94 25.50 -3.84 -20.38
CA LEU A 94 24.13 -4.28 -20.66
C LEU A 94 24.13 -5.54 -21.54
N GLU A 95 25.01 -5.61 -22.54
CA GLU A 95 25.15 -6.77 -23.40
C GLU A 95 25.65 -8.00 -22.64
N LYS A 96 26.73 -7.87 -21.85
CA LYS A 96 27.28 -8.97 -21.05
C LYS A 96 26.25 -9.52 -20.06
N LEU A 97 25.58 -8.65 -19.30
CA LEU A 97 24.54 -9.07 -18.34
C LEU A 97 23.35 -9.73 -19.04
N SER A 98 22.87 -9.17 -20.16
CA SER A 98 21.77 -9.76 -20.95
C SER A 98 22.13 -11.09 -21.60
N ASN A 99 23.42 -11.42 -21.72
CA ASN A 99 23.88 -12.73 -22.17
C ASN A 99 23.95 -13.71 -20.99
N LEU A 100 24.37 -13.27 -19.80
CA LEU A 100 24.36 -14.08 -18.59
C LEU A 100 22.95 -14.53 -18.20
N THR A 101 21.92 -13.71 -18.46
CA THR A 101 20.51 -14.09 -18.23
C THR A 101 20.05 -15.26 -19.10
N ALA A 102 20.78 -15.59 -20.18
CA ALA A 102 20.48 -16.73 -21.06
C ALA A 102 21.28 -17.99 -20.68
N SER A 103 22.09 -17.93 -19.62
CA SER A 103 22.89 -19.07 -19.19
C SER A 103 22.03 -20.18 -18.59
N GLN A 104 22.39 -21.41 -18.93
CA GLN A 104 21.75 -22.59 -18.37
C GLN A 104 22.39 -23.04 -17.05
N THR A 105 23.64 -22.64 -16.79
CA THR A 105 24.45 -23.15 -15.67
C THR A 105 24.45 -22.27 -14.43
N ILE A 106 24.16 -20.97 -14.57
CA ILE A 106 24.14 -20.02 -13.44
C ILE A 106 22.70 -19.64 -13.07
N ASP A 107 22.53 -19.19 -11.83
CA ASP A 107 21.28 -18.54 -11.40
C ASP A 107 21.15 -17.20 -12.12
N THR A 108 20.05 -17.05 -12.86
CA THR A 108 19.79 -15.85 -13.66
C THR A 108 19.15 -14.74 -12.84
N SER A 109 18.80 -14.97 -11.58
CA SER A 109 18.22 -13.97 -10.66
C SER A 109 19.18 -12.78 -10.43
N VAL A 110 20.48 -13.06 -10.26
CA VAL A 110 21.51 -12.04 -10.01
C VAL A 110 21.75 -11.16 -11.24
N PRO A 111 21.99 -11.70 -12.46
CA PRO A 111 22.06 -10.88 -13.67
C PRO A 111 20.81 -10.03 -13.95
N ASN A 112 19.60 -10.56 -13.72
CA ASN A 112 18.36 -9.78 -13.86
C ASN A 112 18.29 -8.65 -12.82
N THR A 113 18.70 -8.92 -11.58
CA THR A 113 18.78 -7.90 -10.52
C THR A 113 19.80 -6.81 -10.87
N ALA A 114 20.96 -7.19 -11.40
CA ALA A 114 21.98 -6.25 -11.89
C ALA A 114 21.44 -5.34 -12.99
N LEU A 115 20.71 -5.90 -13.98
CA LEU A 115 20.04 -5.10 -15.01
C LEU A 115 19.06 -4.08 -14.42
N ARG A 116 18.26 -4.49 -13.43
CA ARG A 116 17.32 -3.56 -12.73
C ARG A 116 18.06 -2.46 -11.98
N VAL A 117 19.14 -2.79 -11.26
CA VAL A 117 19.97 -1.80 -10.55
C VAL A 117 20.54 -0.78 -11.53
N ILE A 118 21.10 -1.25 -12.65
CA ILE A 118 21.65 -0.37 -13.69
C ILE A 118 20.57 0.54 -14.26
N VAL A 119 19.45 -0.01 -14.74
CA VAL A 119 18.35 0.77 -15.33
C VAL A 119 17.82 1.82 -14.36
N THR A 120 17.74 1.49 -13.06
CA THR A 120 17.30 2.41 -12.01
C THR A 120 18.29 3.55 -11.76
N ALA A 121 19.59 3.26 -11.89
CA ALA A 121 20.65 4.22 -11.64
C ALA A 121 20.88 5.20 -12.80
N LEU A 122 20.50 4.84 -14.03
CA LEU A 122 20.68 5.68 -15.21
C LEU A 122 19.90 7.00 -15.15
N PRO A 123 20.38 8.06 -15.82
CA PRO A 123 19.63 9.31 -15.98
C PRO A 123 18.26 9.08 -16.61
N ARG A 124 17.21 9.67 -16.01
CA ARG A 124 15.80 9.48 -16.42
C ARG A 124 15.18 10.75 -17.01
N PRO A 125 14.22 10.63 -17.95
CA PRO A 125 13.44 11.76 -18.44
C PRO A 125 12.66 12.42 -17.29
N GLN A 126 12.63 13.76 -17.28
CA GLN A 126 11.83 14.55 -16.35
C GLN A 126 10.50 14.96 -16.99
N SER A 127 9.42 14.93 -16.22
CA SER A 127 8.09 15.27 -16.74
C SER A 127 8.04 16.74 -17.20
N GLY A 128 7.52 16.97 -18.41
CA GLY A 128 7.37 18.31 -18.98
C GLY A 128 8.67 18.98 -19.46
N GLN A 129 9.81 18.28 -19.45
CA GLN A 129 11.08 18.80 -19.97
C GLN A 129 11.63 17.91 -21.09
N PRO A 130 12.34 18.49 -22.08
CA PRO A 130 13.04 17.70 -23.09
C PRO A 130 14.14 16.84 -22.44
N PRO A 131 14.41 15.63 -22.96
CA PRO A 131 15.45 14.76 -22.42
C PRO A 131 16.82 15.41 -22.58
N THR A 132 17.61 15.41 -21.50
CA THR A 132 19.01 15.88 -21.56
C THR A 132 19.85 14.95 -22.46
N PRO A 133 21.05 15.39 -22.91
CA PRO A 133 21.95 14.53 -23.67
C PRO A 133 22.27 13.22 -22.94
N ASP A 134 22.48 13.27 -21.62
CA ASP A 134 22.79 12.09 -20.81
C ASP A 134 21.61 11.12 -20.74
N VAL A 135 20.39 11.63 -20.57
CA VAL A 135 19.16 10.82 -20.63
C VAL A 135 19.00 10.19 -22.01
N SER A 136 19.27 10.95 -23.08
CA SER A 136 19.16 10.47 -24.46
C SER A 136 20.20 9.39 -24.76
N MET A 137 21.43 9.53 -24.28
CA MET A 137 22.48 8.52 -24.41
C MET A 137 22.18 7.25 -23.62
N ALA A 138 21.75 7.40 -22.36
CA ALA A 138 21.35 6.28 -21.51
C ALA A 138 20.18 5.50 -22.13
N TYR A 139 19.16 6.23 -22.60
CA TYR A 139 18.05 5.65 -23.33
C TYR A 139 18.48 4.96 -24.62
N SER A 140 19.43 5.55 -25.37
CA SER A 140 19.98 4.93 -26.58
C SER A 140 20.58 3.56 -26.32
N SER A 141 21.34 3.40 -25.23
CA SER A 141 21.90 2.10 -24.82
C SER A 141 20.82 1.08 -24.43
N VAL A 142 19.79 1.51 -23.67
CA VAL A 142 18.65 0.65 -23.30
C VAL A 142 17.83 0.23 -24.53
N SER A 143 17.54 1.18 -25.42
CA SER A 143 16.80 0.98 -26.69
C SER A 143 17.54 0.04 -27.65
N LYS A 144 18.87 0.18 -27.76
CA LYS A 144 19.69 -0.63 -28.69
C LYS A 144 19.96 -2.04 -28.20
N ILE A 145 20.14 -2.23 -26.88
CA ILE A 145 20.56 -3.51 -26.31
C ILE A 145 19.43 -4.17 -25.54
N LEU A 146 18.97 -3.55 -24.46
CA LEU A 146 18.14 -4.23 -23.47
C LEU A 146 16.72 -4.51 -24.00
N ILE A 147 16.07 -3.56 -24.69
CA ILE A 147 14.73 -3.77 -25.25
C ILE A 147 14.71 -4.95 -26.26
N PRO A 148 15.60 -5.00 -27.26
CA PRO A 148 15.70 -6.16 -28.16
C PRO A 148 16.00 -7.47 -27.44
N ARG A 149 16.84 -7.45 -26.39
CA ARG A 149 17.13 -8.65 -25.58
C ARG A 149 15.94 -9.11 -24.75
N LEU A 150 15.09 -8.18 -24.27
CA LEU A 150 13.84 -8.51 -23.57
C LEU A 150 12.83 -9.17 -24.50
N THR A 151 12.59 -8.58 -25.68
CA THR A 151 11.51 -9.01 -26.57
C THR A 151 11.88 -10.20 -27.44
N GLY A 152 13.13 -10.26 -27.93
CA GLY A 152 13.60 -11.27 -28.87
C GLY A 152 12.78 -11.34 -30.18
N PRO A 153 13.19 -12.24 -31.11
CA PRO A 153 14.52 -12.83 -31.23
C PRO A 153 15.53 -11.80 -31.80
N THR A 154 16.79 -11.86 -31.35
CA THR A 154 17.87 -10.95 -31.84
C THR A 154 18.97 -11.74 -32.56
N PRO A 155 19.55 -11.25 -33.66
CA PRO A 155 20.71 -11.90 -34.29
C PRO A 155 21.89 -11.96 -33.32
N SER A 156 22.49 -13.14 -33.14
CA SER A 156 23.70 -13.29 -32.32
C SER A 156 24.90 -12.64 -33.00
N GLN A 157 25.56 -11.70 -32.34
CA GLN A 157 26.81 -11.10 -32.85
C GLN A 157 28.04 -11.99 -32.62
N SER A 158 27.97 -12.95 -31.69
CA SER A 158 29.09 -13.80 -31.27
C SER A 158 28.95 -15.28 -31.65
N GLY A 159 27.80 -15.69 -32.20
CA GLY A 159 27.51 -17.07 -32.60
C GLY A 159 27.81 -17.40 -34.06
N ARG A 160 27.86 -18.69 -34.39
CA ARG A 160 27.90 -19.20 -35.78
C ARG A 160 26.84 -18.46 -36.63
N ARG A 161 27.19 -18.07 -37.87
CA ARG A 161 26.28 -17.40 -38.83
C ARG A 161 24.87 -18.00 -38.78
N GLY A 162 23.89 -17.21 -38.36
CA GLY A 162 22.48 -17.61 -38.28
C GLY A 162 21.96 -18.01 -36.88
N SER A 163 22.77 -17.95 -35.82
CA SER A 163 22.29 -18.16 -34.45
C SER A 163 21.43 -16.98 -33.98
N VAL A 164 20.24 -17.29 -33.48
CA VAL A 164 19.26 -16.31 -32.97
C VAL A 164 19.24 -16.42 -31.44
N ILE A 165 19.45 -15.30 -30.75
CA ILE A 165 19.33 -15.26 -29.29
C ILE A 165 17.88 -15.01 -28.92
N LYS A 166 17.35 -15.95 -28.13
CA LYS A 166 16.02 -15.89 -27.55
C LYS A 166 15.84 -14.64 -26.68
N GLY A 167 14.65 -14.07 -26.70
CA GLY A 167 14.24 -12.98 -25.81
C GLY A 167 14.13 -13.45 -24.35
N MET A 168 14.46 -12.57 -23.41
CA MET A 168 14.38 -12.87 -21.97
C MET A 168 12.94 -13.16 -21.50
N LEU A 169 11.93 -12.64 -22.21
CA LEU A 169 10.51 -12.84 -21.90
C LEU A 169 9.91 -14.08 -22.56
N GLU A 170 10.66 -14.76 -23.43
CA GLU A 170 10.18 -15.98 -24.07
C GLU A 170 10.32 -17.20 -23.14
N LYS A 171 9.38 -18.14 -23.22
CA LYS A 171 9.34 -19.33 -22.36
C LYS A 171 10.54 -20.26 -22.58
N ASP A 172 11.43 -20.43 -21.61
CA ASP A 172 12.46 -21.48 -21.63
C ASP A 172 11.82 -22.88 -21.52
N THR A 173 12.33 -23.86 -22.28
CA THR A 173 11.78 -25.22 -22.29
C THR A 173 12.01 -25.97 -20.98
N SER A 174 13.07 -25.61 -20.24
CA SER A 174 13.47 -26.22 -18.98
C SER A 174 13.08 -25.38 -17.76
N LYS A 175 13.30 -24.06 -17.82
CA LYS A 175 13.09 -23.12 -16.69
C LYS A 175 11.72 -22.42 -16.72
N GLY A 176 10.97 -22.52 -17.82
CA GLY A 176 9.71 -21.79 -17.99
C GLY A 176 9.92 -20.29 -18.23
N PHE A 177 8.97 -19.47 -17.80
CA PHE A 177 9.08 -18.01 -17.90
C PHE A 177 9.84 -17.44 -16.69
N SER A 178 10.72 -16.47 -16.91
CA SER A 178 11.40 -15.75 -15.83
C SER A 178 10.54 -14.60 -15.32
N SER A 179 10.16 -14.63 -14.03
CA SER A 179 9.53 -13.48 -13.38
C SER A 179 10.47 -12.28 -13.25
N ASP A 180 11.78 -12.53 -13.07
CA ASP A 180 12.77 -11.47 -12.91
C ASP A 180 12.97 -10.69 -14.21
N ALA A 181 12.91 -11.35 -15.36
CA ALA A 181 12.93 -10.68 -16.67
C ALA A 181 11.72 -9.75 -16.88
N ILE A 182 10.54 -10.11 -16.33
CA ILE A 182 9.37 -9.23 -16.34
C ILE A 182 9.60 -8.00 -15.45
N ASP A 183 10.24 -8.18 -14.29
CA ASP A 183 10.60 -7.07 -13.41
C ASP A 183 11.66 -6.14 -14.05
N VAL A 184 12.58 -6.66 -14.88
CA VAL A 184 13.47 -5.84 -15.72
C VAL A 184 12.67 -5.00 -16.71
N LEU A 185 11.69 -5.58 -17.40
CA LEU A 185 10.79 -4.83 -18.30
C LEU A 185 10.02 -3.74 -17.55
N ILE A 186 9.42 -4.06 -16.39
CA ILE A 186 8.68 -3.06 -15.58
C ILE A 186 9.62 -1.91 -15.20
N GLN A 187 10.87 -2.22 -14.83
CA GLN A 187 11.85 -1.20 -14.47
C GLN A 187 12.21 -0.31 -15.67
N VAL A 188 12.40 -0.88 -16.87
CA VAL A 188 12.65 -0.13 -18.11
C VAL A 188 11.50 0.82 -18.41
N VAL A 189 10.25 0.34 -18.36
CA VAL A 189 9.06 1.15 -18.62
C VAL A 189 8.90 2.25 -17.56
N THR A 190 9.12 1.92 -16.29
CA THR A 190 9.04 2.90 -15.19
C THR A 190 10.09 4.01 -15.31
N CYS A 191 11.30 3.68 -15.79
CA CYS A 191 12.39 4.63 -15.90
C CYS A 191 12.35 5.43 -17.20
N PHE A 192 11.98 4.82 -18.32
CA PHE A 192 12.12 5.39 -19.66
C PHE A 192 10.81 5.46 -20.45
N GLY A 193 9.67 5.17 -19.83
CA GLY A 193 8.35 5.10 -20.46
C GLY A 193 8.02 6.26 -21.42
N PRO A 194 8.23 7.53 -21.05
CA PRO A 194 7.99 8.68 -21.94
C PRO A 194 8.87 8.73 -23.20
N LEU A 195 9.99 8.00 -23.24
CA LEU A 195 10.92 7.95 -24.37
C LEU A 195 10.74 6.70 -25.25
N LEU A 196 9.92 5.73 -24.81
CA LEU A 196 9.67 4.50 -25.55
C LEU A 196 9.00 4.80 -26.89
N LYS A 197 9.58 4.31 -27.98
CA LYS A 197 9.02 4.44 -29.32
C LYS A 197 7.82 3.51 -29.48
N GLU A 198 6.91 3.88 -30.37
CA GLU A 198 5.72 3.06 -30.64
C GLU A 198 6.05 1.60 -31.01
N ALA A 199 7.11 1.38 -31.80
CA ALA A 199 7.57 0.04 -32.17
C ALA A 199 8.06 -0.77 -30.96
N GLU A 200 8.71 -0.11 -29.99
CA GLU A 200 9.21 -0.75 -28.77
C GLU A 200 8.07 -1.09 -27.82
N LEU A 201 7.13 -0.16 -27.62
CA LEU A 201 5.90 -0.40 -26.85
C LEU A 201 5.11 -1.59 -27.41
N THR A 202 4.97 -1.66 -28.73
CA THR A 202 4.28 -2.76 -29.41
C THR A 202 5.01 -4.09 -29.22
N ALA A 203 6.34 -4.11 -29.35
CA ALA A 203 7.13 -5.33 -29.16
C ALA A 203 7.04 -5.83 -27.70
N LEU A 204 7.20 -4.94 -26.72
CA LEU A 204 7.08 -5.26 -25.30
C LEU A 204 5.67 -5.75 -24.96
N GLN A 205 4.63 -5.08 -25.46
CA GLN A 205 3.24 -5.50 -25.29
C GLN A 205 2.99 -6.90 -25.84
N LYS A 206 3.44 -7.20 -27.06
CA LYS A 206 3.29 -8.54 -27.66
C LYS A 206 4.02 -9.61 -26.86
N SER A 207 5.26 -9.34 -26.41
CA SER A 207 6.03 -10.28 -25.58
C SER A 207 5.30 -10.56 -24.26
N VAL A 208 4.81 -9.55 -23.56
CA VAL A 208 4.07 -9.73 -22.29
C VAL A 208 2.74 -10.45 -22.53
N MET A 209 2.03 -10.14 -23.62
CA MET A 209 0.80 -10.84 -23.98
C MET A 209 1.03 -12.32 -24.30
N SER A 210 2.18 -12.68 -24.91
CA SER A 210 2.52 -14.09 -25.15
C SER A 210 2.65 -14.92 -23.86
N ILE A 211 3.01 -14.26 -22.75
CA ILE A 211 3.06 -14.87 -21.41
C ILE A 211 1.64 -15.05 -20.86
N ILE A 212 0.81 -14.00 -20.95
CA ILE A 212 -0.59 -14.00 -20.50
C ILE A 212 -1.42 -15.04 -21.27
N ASP A 213 -1.14 -15.18 -22.56
CA ASP A 213 -1.79 -16.12 -23.47
C ASP A 213 -1.36 -17.58 -23.23
N ASN A 214 -0.37 -17.82 -22.35
CA ASN A 214 0.13 -19.15 -22.07
C ASN A 214 -0.46 -19.72 -20.77
N ASP A 215 -1.29 -20.75 -20.89
CA ASP A 215 -1.94 -21.41 -19.74
C ASP A 215 -0.96 -22.07 -18.75
N THR A 216 0.27 -22.35 -19.17
CA THR A 216 1.30 -22.93 -18.30
C THR A 216 2.17 -21.87 -17.62
N ALA A 217 1.89 -20.58 -17.82
CA ALA A 217 2.54 -19.52 -17.06
C ALA A 217 2.12 -19.64 -15.58
N GLY A 218 3.10 -19.76 -14.69
CA GLY A 218 2.86 -19.84 -13.25
C GLY A 218 2.17 -18.59 -12.71
N THR A 219 1.44 -18.73 -11.60
CA THR A 219 0.61 -17.64 -11.03
C THR A 219 1.41 -16.37 -10.70
N VAL A 220 2.67 -16.52 -10.25
CA VAL A 220 3.59 -15.40 -9.97
C VAL A 220 3.94 -14.66 -11.27
N VAL A 221 4.33 -15.39 -12.31
CA VAL A 221 4.67 -14.86 -13.63
C VAL A 221 3.48 -14.13 -14.23
N THR A 222 2.28 -14.72 -14.20
CA THR A 222 1.05 -14.09 -14.72
C THR A 222 0.72 -12.80 -13.98
N LYS A 223 0.87 -12.75 -12.65
CA LYS A 223 0.66 -11.52 -11.87
C LYS A 223 1.66 -10.43 -12.27
N ARG A 224 2.94 -10.78 -12.45
CA ARG A 224 3.97 -9.85 -12.91
C ARG A 224 3.70 -9.36 -14.34
N ALA A 225 3.27 -10.25 -15.24
CA ALA A 225 2.89 -9.88 -16.61
C ALA A 225 1.71 -8.90 -16.65
N LEU A 226 0.70 -9.08 -15.79
CA LEU A 226 -0.40 -8.11 -15.65
C LEU A 226 0.09 -6.75 -15.14
N ALA A 227 1.02 -6.73 -14.19
CA ALA A 227 1.64 -5.49 -13.71
C ALA A 227 2.45 -4.80 -14.83
N ALA A 228 3.14 -5.57 -15.67
CA ALA A 228 3.84 -5.06 -16.85
C ALA A 228 2.89 -4.41 -17.87
N ILE A 229 1.73 -5.01 -18.15
CA ILE A 229 0.69 -4.37 -18.97
C ILE A 229 0.23 -3.06 -18.34
N SER A 230 -0.05 -3.04 -17.04
CA SER A 230 -0.45 -1.81 -16.33
C SER A 230 0.62 -0.71 -16.38
N ALA A 231 1.91 -1.06 -16.43
CA ALA A 231 2.99 -0.09 -16.58
C ALA A 231 3.12 0.42 -18.02
N LEU A 232 2.88 -0.42 -19.03
CA LEU A 232 3.02 -0.07 -20.46
C LEU A 232 1.89 0.84 -20.96
N VAL A 233 0.65 0.53 -20.61
CA VAL A 233 -0.57 1.16 -21.14
C VAL A 233 -0.62 2.70 -21.00
N PRO A 234 -0.16 3.32 -19.88
CA PRO A 234 -0.08 4.78 -19.77
C PRO A 234 0.71 5.44 -20.90
N HIS A 235 1.70 4.74 -21.47
CA HIS A 235 2.59 5.27 -22.51
C HIS A 235 2.09 5.02 -23.94
N PHE A 236 0.99 4.27 -24.15
CA PHE A 236 0.45 4.06 -25.49
C PHE A 236 -0.16 5.34 -26.07
N SER A 237 0.00 5.57 -27.37
CA SER A 237 -0.85 6.54 -28.06
C SER A 237 -2.31 6.04 -28.10
N GLU A 238 -3.28 6.93 -28.36
CA GLU A 238 -4.70 6.55 -28.50
C GLU A 238 -4.88 5.48 -29.59
N ALA A 239 -4.14 5.61 -30.71
CA ALA A 239 -4.17 4.64 -31.80
C ALA A 239 -3.62 3.27 -31.38
N GLN A 240 -2.51 3.24 -30.64
CA GLN A 240 -1.95 2.00 -30.10
C GLN A 240 -2.88 1.35 -29.08
N PHE A 241 -3.50 2.13 -28.21
CA PHE A 241 -4.47 1.64 -27.23
C PHE A 241 -5.67 0.99 -27.94
N SER A 242 -6.24 1.66 -28.95
CA SER A 242 -7.33 1.09 -29.75
C SER A 242 -6.92 -0.21 -30.44
N SER A 243 -5.72 -0.25 -31.04
CA SER A 243 -5.21 -1.46 -31.69
C SER A 243 -5.03 -2.61 -30.69
N PHE A 244 -4.57 -2.32 -29.47
CA PHE A 244 -4.45 -3.29 -28.40
C PHE A 244 -5.82 -3.84 -27.96
N VAL A 245 -6.83 -2.97 -27.84
CA VAL A 245 -8.21 -3.39 -27.55
C VAL A 245 -8.74 -4.31 -28.65
N ASP A 246 -8.53 -3.99 -29.93
CA ASP A 246 -8.93 -4.87 -31.04
C ASP A 246 -8.24 -6.24 -30.97
N GLU A 247 -6.98 -6.28 -30.54
CA GLU A 247 -6.24 -7.51 -30.30
C GLU A 247 -6.85 -8.34 -29.16
N LEU A 248 -7.32 -7.70 -28.09
CA LEU A 248 -8.01 -8.38 -26.98
C LEU A 248 -9.36 -8.94 -27.45
N VAL A 249 -10.13 -8.18 -28.21
CA VAL A 249 -11.40 -8.64 -28.79
C VAL A 249 -11.18 -9.87 -29.68
N LYS A 250 -10.16 -9.85 -30.54
CA LYS A 250 -9.79 -11.02 -31.36
C LYS A 250 -9.46 -12.24 -30.51
N ARG A 251 -8.75 -12.08 -29.39
CA ARG A 251 -8.44 -13.18 -28.46
C ARG A 251 -9.71 -13.73 -27.79
N PHE A 252 -10.59 -12.87 -27.31
CA PHE A 252 -11.85 -13.29 -26.69
C PHE A 252 -12.77 -14.06 -27.65
N ASN A 253 -12.71 -13.75 -28.94
CA ASN A 253 -13.46 -14.43 -29.99
C ASN A 253 -12.83 -15.77 -30.45
N ASN A 254 -11.71 -16.21 -29.87
CA ASN A 254 -11.12 -17.51 -30.20
C ASN A 254 -12.02 -18.65 -29.64
N PRO A 255 -12.61 -19.50 -30.50
CA PRO A 255 -13.54 -20.56 -30.06
C PRO A 255 -12.86 -21.70 -29.28
N GLN A 256 -11.53 -21.84 -29.36
CA GLN A 256 -10.75 -22.88 -28.68
C GLN A 256 -10.05 -22.37 -27.41
N MET A 257 -10.45 -21.20 -26.91
CA MET A 257 -9.83 -20.58 -25.72
C MET A 257 -10.16 -21.35 -24.43
N SER A 258 -9.13 -21.69 -23.66
CA SER A 258 -9.29 -22.37 -22.37
C SER A 258 -9.94 -21.45 -21.31
N VAL A 259 -10.46 -22.05 -20.24
CA VAL A 259 -11.01 -21.30 -19.10
C VAL A 259 -9.91 -20.48 -18.40
N VAL A 260 -8.68 -20.99 -18.35
CA VAL A 260 -7.53 -20.31 -17.72
C VAL A 260 -7.13 -19.08 -18.53
N HIS A 261 -6.97 -19.25 -19.84
CA HIS A 261 -6.68 -18.16 -20.78
C HIS A 261 -7.74 -17.06 -20.71
N ARG A 262 -9.03 -17.44 -20.72
CA ARG A 262 -10.15 -16.51 -20.59
C ARG A 262 -10.08 -15.68 -19.30
N ARG A 263 -9.72 -16.31 -18.17
CA ARG A 263 -9.53 -15.62 -16.88
C ARG A 263 -8.36 -14.63 -16.93
N HIS A 264 -7.25 -15.01 -17.56
CA HIS A 264 -6.11 -14.13 -17.74
C HIS A 264 -6.47 -12.89 -18.57
N LEU A 265 -7.20 -13.04 -19.68
CA LEU A 265 -7.65 -11.91 -20.50
C LEU A 265 -8.60 -10.97 -19.75
N ILE A 266 -9.53 -11.50 -18.94
CA ILE A 266 -10.40 -10.67 -18.08
C ILE A 266 -9.56 -9.89 -17.06
N ALA A 267 -8.54 -10.52 -16.48
CA ALA A 267 -7.61 -9.84 -15.57
C ALA A 267 -6.79 -8.76 -16.30
N THR A 268 -6.42 -8.97 -17.56
CA THR A 268 -5.79 -7.96 -18.42
C THR A 268 -6.71 -6.76 -18.62
N VAL A 269 -7.97 -6.97 -19.00
CA VAL A 269 -8.97 -5.89 -19.14
C VAL A 269 -9.10 -5.08 -17.85
N GLY A 270 -9.20 -5.75 -16.69
CA GLY A 270 -9.25 -5.06 -15.40
C GLY A 270 -7.97 -4.27 -15.07
N SER A 271 -6.81 -4.75 -15.51
CA SER A 271 -5.52 -4.09 -15.28
C SER A 271 -5.34 -2.85 -16.15
N VAL A 272 -5.81 -2.91 -17.41
CA VAL A 272 -5.86 -1.78 -18.34
C VAL A 272 -6.82 -0.69 -17.85
N ALA A 273 -8.01 -1.09 -17.40
CA ALA A 273 -9.02 -0.15 -16.89
C ALA A 273 -8.52 0.65 -15.68
N ARG A 274 -7.73 0.03 -14.79
CA ARG A 274 -7.14 0.69 -13.61
C ARG A 274 -5.97 1.59 -13.97
N SER A 275 -5.11 1.19 -14.91
CA SER A 275 -3.89 1.96 -15.23
C SER A 275 -4.15 3.17 -16.12
N SER A 276 -5.20 3.14 -16.96
CA SER A 276 -5.53 4.27 -17.84
C SER A 276 -7.04 4.37 -18.06
N PRO A 277 -7.81 4.80 -17.04
CA PRO A 277 -9.27 4.85 -17.10
C PRO A 277 -9.79 5.80 -18.18
N THR A 278 -9.08 6.90 -18.46
CA THR A 278 -9.43 7.88 -19.49
C THR A 278 -9.38 7.27 -20.90
N LYS A 279 -8.30 6.55 -21.23
CA LYS A 279 -8.13 5.84 -22.51
C LYS A 279 -9.07 4.64 -22.63
N PHE A 280 -9.36 3.97 -21.52
CA PHE A 280 -10.23 2.79 -21.50
C PHE A 280 -11.72 3.13 -21.71
N GLY A 281 -12.18 4.28 -21.21
CA GLY A 281 -13.60 4.69 -21.24
C GLY A 281 -14.30 4.50 -22.60
N PRO A 282 -13.75 5.02 -23.72
CA PRO A 282 -14.33 4.85 -25.05
C PRO A 282 -14.47 3.40 -25.52
N HIS A 283 -13.63 2.49 -25.03
CA HIS A 283 -13.61 1.08 -25.43
C HIS A 283 -14.46 0.17 -24.54
N LEU A 284 -15.08 0.73 -23.50
CA LEU A 284 -15.86 -0.02 -22.54
C LEU A 284 -17.03 -0.79 -23.17
N PRO A 285 -17.85 -0.20 -24.08
CA PRO A 285 -18.95 -0.93 -24.71
C PRO A 285 -18.50 -2.16 -25.50
N THR A 286 -17.28 -2.12 -26.05
CA THR A 286 -16.69 -3.21 -26.83
C THR A 286 -16.23 -4.37 -25.96
N LEU A 287 -15.61 -4.08 -24.80
CA LEU A 287 -15.00 -5.11 -23.95
C LEU A 287 -15.93 -5.64 -22.85
N ALA A 288 -16.90 -4.84 -22.40
CA ALA A 288 -17.81 -5.21 -21.32
C ALA A 288 -18.62 -6.50 -21.57
N PRO A 289 -19.14 -6.78 -22.79
CA PRO A 289 -19.88 -8.01 -23.05
C PRO A 289 -19.07 -9.28 -22.78
N PHE A 290 -17.78 -9.30 -23.06
CA PHE A 290 -16.91 -10.45 -22.82
C PHE A 290 -16.71 -10.74 -21.33
N VAL A 291 -16.68 -9.68 -20.50
CA VAL A 291 -16.59 -9.81 -19.04
C VAL A 291 -17.91 -10.32 -18.48
N PHE A 292 -19.05 -9.75 -18.89
CA PHE A 292 -20.36 -10.13 -18.37
C PHE A 292 -20.83 -11.52 -18.81
N ALA A 293 -20.48 -11.96 -20.03
CA ALA A 293 -20.81 -13.31 -20.50
C ALA A 293 -20.23 -14.43 -19.62
N THR A 294 -19.17 -14.15 -18.85
CA THR A 294 -18.60 -15.12 -17.90
C THR A 294 -19.30 -15.15 -16.54
N VAL A 295 -20.11 -14.13 -16.23
CA VAL A 295 -20.93 -14.06 -15.02
C VAL A 295 -22.25 -14.80 -15.23
N ASP A 296 -22.85 -14.69 -16.43
CA ASP A 296 -24.13 -15.33 -16.79
C ASP A 296 -24.06 -16.86 -16.97
N THR A 297 -22.90 -17.42 -17.30
CA THR A 297 -22.74 -18.88 -17.53
C THR A 297 -22.66 -19.72 -16.26
N SER A 298 -22.83 -19.13 -15.06
CA SER A 298 -22.69 -19.83 -13.77
C SER A 298 -23.92 -20.63 -13.29
N HIS A 299 -24.84 -20.97 -14.18
CA HIS A 299 -25.96 -21.88 -13.92
C HIS A 299 -25.83 -23.25 -14.61
N LEU A 300 -24.68 -23.96 -14.56
CA LEU A 300 -24.67 -25.41 -14.86
C LEU A 300 -23.44 -26.16 -14.31
N SER A 301 -23.74 -27.28 -13.64
CA SER A 301 -22.88 -28.35 -13.10
C SER A 301 -22.09 -28.07 -11.81
N SER A 302 -22.68 -28.56 -10.71
CA SER A 302 -22.04 -28.84 -9.44
C SER A 302 -21.09 -30.03 -9.57
N THR A 303 -19.78 -29.77 -9.57
CA THR A 303 -18.68 -30.60 -9.02
C THR A 303 -17.36 -30.02 -9.51
N ASP A 304 -16.90 -28.90 -8.92
CA ASP A 304 -15.45 -28.66 -8.83
C ASP A 304 -15.12 -27.57 -7.79
N THR A 305 -14.00 -27.75 -7.10
CA THR A 305 -13.48 -26.87 -6.07
C THR A 305 -12.99 -25.55 -6.68
N SER A 306 -13.87 -24.55 -6.79
CA SER A 306 -13.50 -23.18 -7.25
C SER A 306 -14.47 -22.10 -6.77
N LYS A 307 -14.74 -22.02 -5.45
CA LYS A 307 -15.57 -20.94 -4.86
C LYS A 307 -14.81 -19.62 -4.61
N MET A 308 -13.47 -19.61 -4.72
CA MET A 308 -12.63 -18.42 -4.50
C MET A 308 -12.59 -17.43 -5.69
N HIS A 309 -13.13 -17.81 -6.85
CA HIS A 309 -12.95 -17.05 -8.10
C HIS A 309 -14.10 -16.09 -8.46
N PHE A 310 -15.25 -16.18 -7.79
CA PHE A 310 -16.43 -15.36 -8.09
C PHE A 310 -16.29 -13.91 -7.58
N SER A 311 -15.60 -13.71 -6.45
CA SER A 311 -15.38 -12.38 -5.85
C SER A 311 -14.53 -11.47 -6.75
N ARG A 312 -13.48 -12.02 -7.40
CA ARG A 312 -12.59 -11.24 -8.28
C ARG A 312 -13.25 -10.80 -9.59
N LEU A 313 -14.16 -11.61 -10.13
CA LEU A 313 -14.94 -11.25 -11.31
C LEU A 313 -15.94 -10.12 -11.02
N MET A 314 -16.55 -10.12 -9.84
CA MET A 314 -17.41 -9.03 -9.38
C MET A 314 -16.62 -7.74 -9.13
N THR A 315 -15.42 -7.79 -8.55
CA THR A 315 -14.56 -6.60 -8.39
C THR A 315 -14.20 -5.97 -9.73
N ILE A 316 -13.90 -6.79 -10.75
CA ILE A 316 -13.57 -6.32 -12.11
C ILE A 316 -14.79 -5.65 -12.77
N ALA A 317 -15.98 -6.25 -12.65
CA ALA A 317 -17.24 -5.68 -13.10
C ALA A 317 -17.58 -4.35 -12.38
N SER A 318 -17.29 -4.24 -11.08
CA SER A 318 -17.48 -3.00 -10.30
C SER A 318 -16.52 -1.89 -10.71
N THR A 319 -15.24 -2.18 -10.96
CA THR A 319 -14.28 -1.18 -11.50
C THR A 319 -14.67 -0.70 -12.90
N ILE A 320 -15.13 -1.61 -13.76
CA ILE A 320 -15.64 -1.31 -15.10
C ILE A 320 -16.86 -0.37 -15.04
N ALA A 321 -17.80 -0.64 -14.12
CA ALA A 321 -18.98 0.21 -13.90
C ALA A 321 -18.62 1.61 -13.37
N CYS A 322 -17.54 1.73 -12.58
CA CYS A 322 -17.05 3.02 -12.06
C CYS A 322 -16.40 3.88 -13.16
N SER A 323 -15.63 3.29 -14.08
CA SER A 323 -15.03 4.01 -15.21
C SER A 323 -16.07 4.51 -16.22
N ALA A 324 -17.19 3.79 -16.41
CA ALA A 324 -18.31 4.21 -17.25
C ALA A 324 -18.97 5.53 -16.78
N ALA A 325 -19.03 5.72 -15.45
CA ALA A 325 -19.63 6.90 -14.83
C ALA A 325 -18.74 8.15 -14.95
N HIS A 326 -17.43 8.00 -15.16
CA HIS A 326 -16.51 9.12 -15.40
C HIS A 326 -16.55 9.60 -16.87
N ALA A 327 -16.73 8.70 -17.83
CA ALA A 327 -16.76 9.03 -19.26
C ALA A 327 -18.05 9.76 -19.71
N THR A 328 -19.12 9.72 -18.91
CA THR A 328 -20.41 10.36 -19.22
C THR A 328 -20.51 11.82 -18.74
N LEU A 329 -19.42 12.41 -18.22
CA LEU A 329 -19.39 13.76 -17.62
C LEU A 329 -18.36 14.71 -18.23
N GLN A 330 -18.04 14.59 -19.52
CA GLN A 330 -17.32 15.66 -20.25
C GLN A 330 -18.28 16.41 -21.20
N PRO A 331 -18.40 17.75 -21.08
CA PRO A 331 -19.10 18.55 -22.07
C PRO A 331 -18.26 18.62 -23.35
N SER A 332 -18.88 18.26 -24.47
CA SER A 332 -18.43 18.57 -25.82
C SER A 332 -18.62 20.07 -26.10
N SER A 333 -17.58 20.76 -26.57
CA SER A 333 -17.76 21.89 -27.50
C SER A 333 -16.49 22.17 -28.30
N THR A 334 -16.53 21.80 -29.57
CA THR A 334 -15.86 22.45 -30.69
C THR A 334 -16.32 23.90 -30.83
N LEU A 335 -15.40 24.85 -31.02
CA LEU A 335 -15.63 26.08 -31.80
C LEU A 335 -14.28 26.69 -32.20
N GLU A 336 -14.15 26.95 -33.50
CA GLU A 336 -13.00 27.52 -34.20
C GLU A 336 -12.90 29.04 -34.00
N GLY A 337 -11.65 29.56 -33.99
CA GLY A 337 -11.24 30.73 -34.78
C GLY A 337 -11.38 32.16 -34.21
N ILE A 338 -10.21 32.82 -34.09
CA ILE A 338 -9.79 34.13 -34.67
C ILE A 338 -9.12 35.11 -33.67
N ASP A 339 -7.84 35.39 -33.98
CA ASP A 339 -6.95 36.56 -33.82
C ASP A 339 -6.65 37.30 -32.49
N SER A 340 -5.36 37.17 -32.12
CA SER A 340 -4.31 38.20 -31.91
C SER A 340 -4.63 39.54 -31.21
N ILE A 341 -3.79 39.92 -30.21
CA ILE A 341 -2.91 41.12 -30.19
C ILE A 341 -2.18 41.25 -28.81
N THR A 342 -0.84 41.19 -28.90
CA THR A 342 0.31 41.82 -28.17
C THR A 342 0.25 42.35 -26.71
N GLU A 343 1.30 41.98 -25.94
CA GLU A 343 2.24 42.81 -25.10
C GLU A 343 1.69 43.86 -24.10
N LEU A 344 2.26 44.16 -22.91
CA LEU A 344 3.56 43.98 -22.25
C LEU A 344 3.41 44.36 -20.74
N ASP A 345 4.50 44.23 -19.99
CA ASP A 345 4.80 44.76 -18.64
C ASP A 345 4.26 43.99 -17.42
N GLY A 346 5.05 43.60 -16.42
CA GLY A 346 6.42 43.98 -16.07
C GLY A 346 6.47 44.35 -14.58
N ASN A 347 6.90 43.42 -13.73
CA ASN A 347 7.68 43.61 -12.49
C ASN A 347 7.52 42.40 -11.57
N ASP A 348 8.65 41.81 -11.17
CA ASP A 348 8.94 41.53 -9.76
C ASP A 348 10.38 41.01 -9.61
N ILE A 349 11.20 41.78 -8.88
CA ILE A 349 12.49 41.32 -8.35
C ILE A 349 12.20 40.55 -7.05
N PRO A 350 12.89 39.43 -6.79
CA PRO A 350 12.34 38.33 -6.00
C PRO A 350 12.60 38.50 -4.50
N HIS A 351 11.55 38.28 -3.69
CA HIS A 351 11.74 37.85 -2.31
C HIS A 351 12.40 36.47 -2.29
N ALA A 352 13.51 36.35 -1.57
CA ALA A 352 14.39 35.20 -1.49
C ALA A 352 13.63 33.89 -1.20
N LEU A 353 13.46 33.08 -2.23
CA LEU A 353 13.14 31.66 -2.10
C LEU A 353 14.42 30.93 -1.70
N VAL A 354 14.31 30.17 -0.61
CA VAL A 354 15.29 29.17 -0.16
C VAL A 354 15.79 28.38 -1.38
N GLU A 355 17.12 28.33 -1.54
CA GLU A 355 17.81 27.73 -2.68
C GLU A 355 17.23 26.34 -3.03
N ARG A 356 16.78 26.18 -4.29
CA ARG A 356 16.43 24.87 -4.84
C ARG A 356 17.68 23.99 -4.84
N ASN A 357 17.62 22.88 -4.11
CA ASN A 357 18.66 21.87 -4.15
C ASN A 357 18.75 21.23 -5.56
N PRO A 358 19.90 21.31 -6.24
CA PRO A 358 20.09 20.78 -7.60
C PRO A 358 20.13 19.24 -7.70
N GLN A 359 19.87 18.49 -6.61
CA GLN A 359 19.95 17.02 -6.57
C GLN A 359 18.60 16.29 -6.51
N ALA A 360 17.44 16.96 -6.57
CA ALA A 360 16.10 16.35 -6.41
C ALA A 360 15.97 15.43 -5.18
N ARG A 361 16.76 15.70 -4.12
CA ARG A 361 16.69 15.03 -2.83
C ARG A 361 15.89 15.91 -1.89
N CYS A 362 14.95 15.32 -1.17
CA CYS A 362 14.33 15.94 -0.01
C CYS A 362 14.58 15.07 1.22
N GLY A 363 14.43 15.65 2.42
CA GLY A 363 14.78 15.02 3.68
C GLY A 363 15.75 15.87 4.51
N ARG A 364 16.11 15.36 5.68
CA ARG A 364 17.03 16.05 6.61
C ARG A 364 18.35 16.42 5.90
N GLY A 365 18.69 17.70 5.92
CA GLY A 365 19.89 18.24 5.26
C GLY A 365 19.77 18.50 3.76
N PHE A 366 18.64 18.15 3.13
CA PHE A 366 18.40 18.35 1.68
C PHE A 366 17.21 19.25 1.37
N GLY A 367 16.37 19.55 2.37
CA GLY A 367 15.20 20.43 2.23
C GLY A 367 13.90 19.66 2.00
N LYS A 368 12.80 20.40 1.85
CA LYS A 368 11.49 19.83 1.54
C LYS A 368 11.26 19.72 0.04
N CYS A 369 10.46 18.75 -0.35
CA CYS A 369 9.90 18.63 -1.69
C CYS A 369 8.87 19.77 -1.94
N SER A 370 8.46 19.98 -3.19
CA SER A 370 7.41 20.95 -3.57
C SER A 370 6.08 20.62 -2.87
N ASP A 371 5.10 21.52 -2.89
CA ASP A 371 3.85 21.35 -2.12
C ASP A 371 3.06 20.06 -2.48
N ASP A 372 3.15 19.60 -3.73
CA ASP A 372 2.58 18.30 -4.18
C ASP A 372 3.61 17.15 -4.20
N GLY A 373 4.86 17.44 -3.84
CA GLY A 373 6.00 16.53 -3.89
C GLY A 373 6.19 15.79 -2.57
N CYS A 374 6.48 14.51 -2.67
CA CYS A 374 6.62 13.64 -1.51
C CYS A 374 8.09 13.32 -1.21
N CYS A 375 8.42 13.26 0.08
CA CYS A 375 9.69 12.79 0.59
C CYS A 375 9.50 11.44 1.25
N SER A 376 10.22 10.40 0.80
CA SER A 376 10.10 9.07 1.38
C SER A 376 11.45 8.36 1.39
N THR A 377 11.66 7.49 2.38
CA THR A 377 12.80 6.54 2.41
C THR A 377 12.57 5.33 1.51
N ALA A 378 11.36 5.16 0.98
CA ALA A 378 10.96 4.12 0.04
C ALA A 378 10.41 4.73 -1.26
N ALA A 379 10.08 3.89 -2.25
CA ALA A 379 9.56 4.33 -3.55
C ALA A 379 8.13 4.93 -3.50
N HIS A 380 7.48 4.97 -2.32
CA HIS A 380 6.07 5.35 -2.19
C HIS A 380 5.82 6.36 -1.05
N CYS A 381 4.80 7.18 -1.25
CA CYS A 381 4.39 8.28 -0.38
C CYS A 381 3.33 7.85 0.63
N ARG A 382 3.66 6.77 1.33
CA ARG A 382 2.77 6.13 2.30
C ARG A 382 3.43 6.07 3.65
N SER A 383 2.61 6.16 4.67
CA SER A 383 3.03 5.95 6.05
C SER A 383 3.43 4.49 6.26
N PRO A 384 4.50 4.19 7.01
CA PRO A 384 5.33 5.13 7.77
C PRO A 384 6.51 5.73 6.98
N ASP A 385 6.79 5.24 5.76
CA ASP A 385 8.00 5.55 4.98
C ASP A 385 8.11 7.03 4.55
N CYS A 386 6.97 7.73 4.51
CA CYS A 386 6.91 9.14 4.13
C CYS A 386 7.46 10.05 5.25
N GLN A 387 8.44 10.88 4.91
CA GLN A 387 9.05 11.84 5.83
C GLN A 387 8.18 13.11 5.91
N ILE A 388 7.32 13.15 6.94
CA ILE A 388 6.25 14.15 7.09
C ILE A 388 6.71 15.62 7.16
N ASP A 389 7.99 15.87 7.47
CA ASP A 389 8.59 17.21 7.50
C ASP A 389 9.07 17.71 6.14
N TYR A 390 9.20 16.81 5.16
CA TYR A 390 9.95 17.06 3.94
C TYR A 390 9.14 16.82 2.67
N GLY A 391 7.86 16.49 2.75
CA GLY A 391 6.98 16.39 1.57
C GLY A 391 5.52 16.15 1.94
N HIS A 392 4.65 15.95 0.95
CA HIS A 392 3.23 15.65 1.14
C HIS A 392 2.98 14.14 1.20
N CYS A 393 2.26 13.68 2.24
CA CYS A 393 2.09 12.27 2.58
C CYS A 393 0.63 11.93 2.88
N ASP A 394 0.24 10.66 2.75
CA ASP A 394 -1.02 10.15 3.30
C ASP A 394 -1.13 10.37 4.83
N ALA A 395 0.01 10.49 5.52
CA ALA A 395 0.13 10.87 6.92
C ALA A 395 -0.53 12.23 7.24
N HIS A 396 -0.58 13.15 6.26
CA HIS A 396 -1.18 14.48 6.43
C HIS A 396 -2.69 14.49 6.23
N MET A 397 -3.29 13.37 5.82
CA MET A 397 -4.73 13.26 5.76
C MET A 397 -5.29 13.35 7.18
N THR A 398 -6.11 14.37 7.42
CA THR A 398 -6.76 14.58 8.72
C THR A 398 -8.07 13.81 8.78
N PRO A 399 -8.39 13.15 9.89
CA PRO A 399 -9.71 12.57 10.09
C PRO A 399 -10.77 13.67 10.21
N ASP A 400 -11.99 13.35 9.80
CA ASP A 400 -13.12 14.27 9.90
C ASP A 400 -13.60 14.41 11.37
N GLY A 401 -14.28 15.51 11.69
CA GLY A 401 -14.94 15.70 12.98
C GLY A 401 -14.20 16.60 13.98
N PRO A 402 -14.82 16.89 15.13
CA PRO A 402 -14.27 17.85 16.10
C PRO A 402 -12.99 17.32 16.76
N PRO A 403 -12.03 18.22 17.09
CA PRO A 403 -10.80 17.85 17.76
C PRO A 403 -11.06 17.38 19.21
N THR A 404 -10.28 16.40 19.67
CA THR A 404 -10.35 15.86 21.04
C THR A 404 -9.47 16.62 22.04
N SER A 405 -8.81 17.69 21.61
CA SER A 405 -7.89 18.49 22.43
C SER A 405 -8.55 19.15 23.64
N GLY A 406 -9.85 19.45 23.55
CA GLY A 406 -10.65 20.05 24.63
C GLY A 406 -11.32 19.04 25.57
N ILE A 407 -11.20 17.73 25.31
CA ILE A 407 -11.81 16.70 26.17
C ILE A 407 -10.94 16.52 27.42
N PRO A 408 -11.51 16.52 28.65
CA PRO A 408 -10.76 16.31 29.88
C PRO A 408 -9.95 15.01 29.90
N ARG A 409 -8.74 15.06 30.47
CA ARG A 409 -7.80 13.93 30.54
C ARG A 409 -7.47 13.55 31.99
N PRO A 410 -8.46 13.12 32.78
CA PRO A 410 -8.18 12.65 34.14
C PRO A 410 -7.31 11.39 34.08
N THR A 411 -6.48 11.23 35.11
CA THR A 411 -5.72 10.00 35.37
C THR A 411 -6.52 9.17 36.37
N ILE A 412 -7.04 8.03 35.92
CA ILE A 412 -7.95 7.17 36.69
C ILE A 412 -7.30 5.80 36.85
N GLY A 413 -7.58 5.14 37.97
CA GLY A 413 -7.05 3.80 38.24
C GLY A 413 -5.63 3.80 38.79
N LYS A 414 -5.06 2.61 38.93
CA LYS A 414 -3.72 2.38 39.52
C LYS A 414 -2.64 2.15 38.48
N VAL A 415 -3.02 1.92 37.23
CA VAL A 415 -2.06 1.72 36.13
C VAL A 415 -1.33 3.03 35.88
N PRO A 416 0.02 3.02 35.83
CA PRO A 416 0.76 4.25 35.66
C PRO A 416 0.50 4.85 34.28
N TYR A 417 0.35 6.18 34.26
CA TYR A 417 0.43 6.98 33.04
C TYR A 417 1.89 7.37 32.80
N GLY A 418 2.19 7.92 31.61
CA GLY A 418 3.46 8.59 31.36
C GLY A 418 3.83 9.56 32.50
N PRO A 419 5.11 9.68 32.89
CA PRO A 419 6.31 9.26 32.16
C PRO A 419 6.78 7.82 32.43
N LYS A 420 5.99 6.98 33.10
CA LYS A 420 6.36 5.57 33.31
C LYS A 420 5.77 4.70 32.20
N ALA A 421 6.60 3.86 31.60
CA ALA A 421 6.15 2.83 30.66
C ALA A 421 5.86 1.52 31.42
N VAL A 422 4.84 0.80 30.97
CA VAL A 422 4.44 -0.52 31.48
C VAL A 422 5.03 -1.58 30.56
N ARG A 423 5.82 -2.51 31.10
CA ARG A 423 6.43 -3.61 30.33
C ARG A 423 5.79 -4.97 30.58
N SER A 424 5.25 -5.17 31.78
CA SER A 424 4.78 -6.47 32.23
C SER A 424 3.40 -6.37 32.87
N CYS A 425 2.65 -7.47 32.80
CA CYS A 425 1.40 -7.65 33.54
C CYS A 425 1.63 -7.63 35.05
N VAL A 426 0.55 -7.36 35.81
CA VAL A 426 0.52 -7.59 37.25
C VAL A 426 -0.03 -8.98 37.56
N GLY A 427 0.37 -9.54 38.71
CA GLY A 427 -0.07 -10.88 39.12
C GLY A 427 0.54 -12.01 38.28
N ALA A 428 -0.11 -13.17 38.32
CA ALA A 428 0.33 -14.39 37.67
C ALA A 428 -0.84 -15.06 36.92
N GLY A 429 -0.51 -15.89 35.94
CA GLY A 429 -1.48 -16.77 35.26
C GLY A 429 -2.06 -16.22 33.98
N ASN A 430 -1.66 -15.01 33.57
CA ASN A 430 -2.22 -14.34 32.41
C ASN A 430 -1.21 -14.18 31.28
N VAL A 431 -1.66 -14.30 30.04
CA VAL A 431 -0.95 -13.85 28.84
C VAL A 431 -1.81 -12.81 28.15
N ALA A 432 -1.29 -11.58 28.06
CA ALA A 432 -1.86 -10.52 27.24
C ALA A 432 -1.21 -10.54 25.87
N LEU A 433 -1.86 -11.21 24.92
CA LEU A 433 -1.46 -11.16 23.52
C LEU A 433 -1.93 -9.84 22.90
N THR A 434 -1.04 -9.18 22.18
CA THR A 434 -1.30 -7.86 21.59
C THR A 434 -0.89 -7.81 20.13
N PHE A 435 -1.66 -7.07 19.33
CA PHE A 435 -1.46 -6.94 17.89
C PHE A 435 -1.34 -5.47 17.48
N ASP A 436 -0.25 -5.11 16.82
CA ASP A 436 0.05 -3.75 16.37
C ASP A 436 -0.22 -3.57 14.86
N ASP A 437 -0.27 -2.31 14.43
CA ASP A 437 -0.40 -1.81 13.04
C ASP A 437 -1.77 -1.97 12.36
N GLY A 438 -2.60 -2.88 12.83
CA GLY A 438 -3.93 -3.16 12.31
C GLY A 438 -4.91 -1.98 12.32
N PRO A 439 -6.10 -2.15 11.73
CA PRO A 439 -6.56 -3.36 11.05
C PRO A 439 -5.99 -3.51 9.62
N ASN A 440 -6.04 -4.72 9.07
CA ASN A 440 -5.71 -5.06 7.68
C ASN A 440 -6.61 -6.21 7.18
N LYS A 441 -6.36 -6.71 5.97
CA LYS A 441 -7.11 -7.78 5.30
C LYS A 441 -7.12 -9.13 6.03
N TYR A 442 -6.17 -9.38 6.93
CA TYR A 442 -6.07 -10.63 7.71
C TYR A 442 -6.82 -10.55 9.04
N THR A 443 -7.09 -9.35 9.54
CA THR A 443 -7.61 -9.11 10.88
C THR A 443 -9.01 -9.71 11.09
N GLU A 444 -9.85 -9.79 10.07
CA GLU A 444 -11.17 -10.45 10.19
C GLU A 444 -11.03 -11.94 10.52
N ASP A 445 -10.09 -12.62 9.86
CA ASP A 445 -9.83 -14.05 10.10
C ASP A 445 -9.16 -14.27 11.46
N LEU A 446 -8.37 -13.30 11.94
CA LEU A 446 -7.86 -13.29 13.30
C LEU A 446 -8.99 -13.21 14.33
N LEU A 447 -9.98 -12.33 14.12
CA LEU A 447 -11.14 -12.23 15.02
C LEU A 447 -11.96 -13.53 15.03
N ASP A 448 -12.14 -14.17 13.88
CA ASP A 448 -12.79 -15.49 13.80
C ASP A 448 -11.99 -16.57 14.58
N LEU A 449 -10.66 -16.53 14.50
CA LEU A 449 -9.79 -17.42 15.26
C LEU A 449 -9.89 -17.16 16.76
N LEU A 450 -9.92 -15.90 17.19
CA LEU A 450 -10.02 -15.53 18.61
C LEU A 450 -11.37 -15.93 19.20
N ASP A 451 -12.46 -15.75 18.45
CA ASP A 451 -13.81 -16.21 18.82
C ASP A 451 -13.83 -17.74 19.03
N LYS A 452 -13.14 -18.50 18.17
CA LYS A 452 -13.04 -19.97 18.29
C LYS A 452 -12.37 -20.42 19.59
N TYR A 453 -11.41 -19.65 20.10
CA TYR A 453 -10.68 -19.95 21.33
C TYR A 453 -11.24 -19.24 22.57
N ASP A 454 -12.30 -18.43 22.41
CA ASP A 454 -12.83 -17.53 23.44
C ASP A 454 -11.72 -16.67 24.09
N ALA A 455 -10.76 -16.22 23.28
CA ALA A 455 -9.59 -15.48 23.73
C ALA A 455 -9.81 -13.96 23.56
N LYS A 456 -9.48 -13.18 24.60
CA LYS A 456 -9.47 -11.70 24.52
C LYS A 456 -8.03 -11.21 24.40
N VAL A 457 -7.84 -10.16 23.61
CA VAL A 457 -6.53 -9.60 23.21
C VAL A 457 -6.66 -8.08 23.10
N THR A 458 -5.52 -7.39 22.97
CA THR A 458 -5.49 -5.94 22.75
C THR A 458 -4.96 -5.61 21.36
N PHE A 459 -5.68 -4.77 20.62
CA PHE A 459 -5.26 -4.26 19.31
C PHE A 459 -4.78 -2.82 19.44
N PHE A 460 -3.53 -2.56 19.07
CA PHE A 460 -2.95 -1.22 18.99
C PHE A 460 -3.13 -0.69 17.55
N ILE A 461 -4.13 0.17 17.37
CA ILE A 461 -4.63 0.58 16.07
C ILE A 461 -3.92 1.84 15.56
N THR A 462 -3.35 1.74 14.36
CA THR A 462 -2.87 2.92 13.61
C THR A 462 -4.01 3.57 12.81
N GLY A 463 -3.97 4.90 12.66
CA GLY A 463 -5.02 5.67 11.98
C GLY A 463 -4.98 5.63 10.45
N ASN A 464 -3.81 5.92 9.85
CA ASN A 464 -3.54 5.78 8.42
C ASN A 464 -2.09 5.28 8.25
N ASN A 465 -1.96 3.98 8.00
CA ASN A 465 -0.67 3.29 7.91
C ASN A 465 -0.71 2.23 6.81
N ASN A 466 0.45 1.84 6.26
CA ASN A 466 0.57 0.75 5.30
C ASN A 466 -0.36 0.90 4.06
N ALA A 467 -0.63 2.15 3.66
CA ALA A 467 -1.55 2.49 2.57
C ALA A 467 -2.99 1.93 2.72
N LYS A 468 -3.45 1.66 3.95
CA LYS A 468 -4.84 1.23 4.20
C LYS A 468 -5.86 2.36 4.10
N GLY A 469 -5.38 3.61 4.08
CA GLY A 469 -6.20 4.81 4.19
C GLY A 469 -6.66 5.08 5.63
N PRO A 470 -7.33 6.22 5.89
CA PRO A 470 -7.86 6.54 7.22
C PRO A 470 -8.89 5.50 7.70
N ILE A 471 -8.75 5.02 8.94
CA ILE A 471 -9.61 3.97 9.53
C ILE A 471 -11.09 4.35 9.64
N ASP A 472 -11.44 5.63 9.64
CA ASP A 472 -12.81 6.14 9.73
C ASP A 472 -13.40 6.56 8.37
N THR A 473 -12.69 6.28 7.27
CA THR A 473 -13.17 6.55 5.91
C THR A 473 -14.46 5.77 5.62
N PRO A 474 -15.57 6.43 5.24
CA PRO A 474 -16.81 5.75 4.89
C PRO A 474 -16.66 4.73 3.77
N GLY A 475 -17.21 3.54 3.95
CA GLY A 475 -17.18 2.46 2.95
C GLY A 475 -15.93 1.58 2.99
N MET A 476 -14.91 1.93 3.80
CA MET A 476 -13.81 1.02 4.13
C MET A 476 -14.23 0.03 5.23
N PRO A 477 -13.64 -1.19 5.26
CA PRO A 477 -14.03 -2.22 6.23
C PRO A 477 -13.50 -1.97 7.65
N TRP A 478 -12.59 -1.01 7.82
CA TRP A 478 -11.84 -0.78 9.06
C TRP A 478 -12.74 -0.40 10.24
N ALA A 479 -13.67 0.54 10.05
CA ALA A 479 -14.59 0.98 11.10
C ALA A 479 -15.43 -0.18 11.65
N SER A 480 -16.05 -0.98 10.77
CA SER A 480 -16.85 -2.14 11.18
C SER A 480 -16.03 -3.22 11.89
N MET A 481 -14.77 -3.37 11.53
CA MET A 481 -13.87 -4.35 12.14
C MET A 481 -13.43 -3.90 13.54
N ILE A 482 -13.13 -2.61 13.72
CA ILE A 482 -12.83 -2.02 15.04
C ILE A 482 -14.08 -2.07 15.95
N GLU A 483 -15.27 -1.83 15.40
CA GLU A 483 -16.52 -2.05 16.14
C GLU A 483 -16.68 -3.52 16.58
N ARG A 484 -16.38 -4.48 15.70
CA ARG A 484 -16.41 -5.93 16.03
C ARG A 484 -15.42 -6.27 17.13
N MET A 485 -14.19 -5.74 17.06
CA MET A 485 -13.17 -5.93 18.10
C MET A 485 -13.71 -5.52 19.48
N TYR A 486 -14.22 -4.28 19.56
CA TYR A 486 -14.80 -3.73 20.79
C TYR A 486 -15.99 -4.56 21.29
N GLN A 487 -16.92 -4.92 20.40
CA GLN A 487 -18.11 -5.71 20.75
C GLN A 487 -17.80 -7.15 21.17
N SER A 488 -16.69 -7.70 20.70
CA SER A 488 -16.24 -9.06 21.04
C SER A 488 -15.41 -9.08 22.34
N GLY A 489 -15.28 -7.94 23.03
CA GLY A 489 -14.58 -7.82 24.31
C GLY A 489 -13.06 -7.70 24.17
N HIS A 490 -12.55 -7.41 22.97
CA HIS A 490 -11.15 -7.06 22.80
C HIS A 490 -10.91 -5.60 23.22
N GLN A 491 -9.71 -5.31 23.69
CA GLN A 491 -9.33 -3.94 24.00
C GLN A 491 -8.78 -3.26 22.76
N ILE A 492 -9.23 -2.03 22.49
CA ILE A 492 -8.67 -1.14 21.47
C ILE A 492 -7.74 -0.14 22.15
N ALA A 493 -6.53 -0.01 21.64
CA ALA A 493 -5.52 0.93 22.09
C ALA A 493 -4.96 1.74 20.92
N SER A 494 -4.35 2.89 21.20
CA SER A 494 -3.78 3.76 20.17
C SER A 494 -2.38 3.29 19.75
N HIS A 495 -2.11 3.30 18.45
CA HIS A 495 -0.76 3.13 17.91
C HIS A 495 -0.33 4.30 17.03
N THR A 496 -0.77 5.52 17.39
CA THR A 496 -0.57 6.77 16.63
C THR A 496 -1.33 6.83 15.30
N TRP A 497 -1.30 7.99 14.64
CA TRP A 497 -1.96 8.18 13.36
C TRP A 497 -1.21 7.45 12.24
N SER A 498 0.06 7.81 12.01
CA SER A 498 0.83 7.40 10.84
C SER A 498 2.12 6.64 11.18
N HIS A 499 2.11 5.98 12.35
CA HIS A 499 3.19 5.08 12.81
C HIS A 499 4.57 5.76 12.84
N GLN A 500 4.63 7.00 13.32
CA GLN A 500 5.88 7.77 13.43
C GLN A 500 6.64 7.41 14.71
N ASP A 501 7.98 7.41 14.61
CA ASP A 501 8.86 7.25 15.77
C ASP A 501 8.73 8.47 16.70
N LEU A 502 8.03 8.29 17.81
CA LEU A 502 7.70 9.40 18.70
C LEU A 502 8.95 10.04 19.32
N SER A 503 10.06 9.32 19.51
CA SER A 503 11.29 9.92 20.03
C SER A 503 11.99 10.83 19.02
N LYS A 504 11.69 10.70 17.72
CA LYS A 504 12.35 11.44 16.63
C LYS A 504 11.57 12.66 16.12
N ILE A 505 10.30 12.79 16.49
CA ILE A 505 9.44 13.91 16.08
C ILE A 505 9.25 14.93 17.22
N THR A 506 8.81 16.14 16.87
CA THR A 506 8.60 17.23 17.84
C THR A 506 7.41 16.96 18.77
N PRO A 507 7.33 17.61 19.96
CA PRO A 507 6.18 17.50 20.85
C PRO A 507 4.83 17.81 20.16
N GLU A 508 4.81 18.82 19.27
CA GLU A 508 3.62 19.19 18.50
C GLU A 508 3.21 18.07 17.55
N GLN A 509 4.17 17.44 16.87
CA GLN A 509 3.91 16.30 15.99
C GLN A 509 3.43 15.09 16.78
N ARG A 510 4.04 14.77 17.93
CA ARG A 510 3.53 13.70 18.83
C ARG A 510 2.07 13.96 19.20
N ARG A 511 1.76 15.20 19.57
CA ARG A 511 0.40 15.59 19.93
C ARG A 511 -0.56 15.37 18.76
N ILE A 512 -0.20 15.78 17.54
CA ILE A 512 -1.02 15.57 16.34
C ILE A 512 -1.24 14.07 16.07
N GLN A 513 -0.17 13.26 16.15
CA GLN A 513 -0.23 11.81 15.95
C GLN A 513 -1.23 11.12 16.86
N ILE A 514 -1.33 11.56 18.12
CA ILE A 514 -2.31 11.04 19.07
C ILE A 514 -3.69 11.61 18.80
N LEU A 515 -3.84 12.93 18.69
CA LEU A 515 -5.15 13.57 18.55
C LEU A 515 -5.90 13.13 17.28
N TRP A 516 -5.22 12.93 16.15
CA TRP A 516 -5.88 12.44 14.94
C TRP A 516 -6.34 10.99 15.11
N ASN A 517 -5.53 10.12 15.70
CA ASN A 517 -5.97 8.76 16.00
C ASN A 517 -7.15 8.73 16.98
N GLU A 518 -7.18 9.63 17.98
CA GLU A 518 -8.32 9.81 18.88
C GLU A 518 -9.60 10.23 18.13
N VAL A 519 -9.51 11.20 17.22
CA VAL A 519 -10.67 11.67 16.45
C VAL A 519 -11.28 10.53 15.64
N ALA A 520 -10.46 9.78 14.90
CA ALA A 520 -10.93 8.66 14.09
C ALA A 520 -11.53 7.53 14.95
N LEU A 521 -10.86 7.15 16.06
CA LEU A 521 -11.39 6.13 16.97
C LEU A 521 -12.68 6.59 17.65
N ARG A 522 -12.80 7.87 18.00
CA ARG A 522 -14.04 8.47 18.52
C ARG A 522 -15.17 8.47 17.51
N ASN A 523 -14.89 8.69 16.22
CA ASN A 523 -15.88 8.61 15.14
C ASN A 523 -16.44 7.19 14.96
N ILE A 524 -15.67 6.17 15.37
CA ILE A 524 -16.04 4.75 15.27
C ILE A 524 -16.71 4.27 16.57
N LEU A 525 -16.10 4.55 17.73
CA LEU A 525 -16.47 3.96 19.02
C LEU A 525 -17.30 4.89 19.91
N GLY A 526 -17.39 6.18 19.60
CA GLY A 526 -17.95 7.22 20.50
C GLY A 526 -16.99 7.69 21.60
N GLY A 527 -15.82 7.07 21.70
CA GLY A 527 -14.75 7.44 22.63
C GLY A 527 -13.39 7.03 22.07
N PHE A 528 -12.32 7.30 22.80
CA PHE A 528 -10.96 6.98 22.37
C PHE A 528 -10.14 6.36 23.51
N PRO A 529 -9.10 5.57 23.20
CA PRO A 529 -8.35 4.82 24.23
C PRO A 529 -7.60 5.70 25.23
N THR A 530 -7.33 5.13 26.40
CA THR A 530 -6.34 5.63 27.38
C THR A 530 -5.02 4.85 27.32
N TYR A 531 -4.98 3.76 26.55
CA TYR A 531 -3.81 2.92 26.34
C TYR A 531 -3.17 3.21 24.98
N MET A 532 -1.85 3.29 24.93
CA MET A 532 -1.12 3.38 23.67
C MET A 532 0.20 2.61 23.74
N ARG A 533 0.67 2.18 22.57
CA ARG A 533 2.03 1.69 22.38
C ARG A 533 2.74 2.62 21.40
N PRO A 534 3.96 3.07 21.70
CA PRO A 534 4.71 3.89 20.76
C PRO A 534 5.24 3.02 19.61
N PRO A 535 5.12 3.47 18.34
CA PRO A 535 5.77 2.84 17.20
C PRO A 535 7.26 2.57 17.47
N TYR A 536 7.74 1.41 17.00
CA TYR A 536 9.12 0.94 17.20
C TYR A 536 9.54 0.81 18.68
N SER A 537 8.58 0.76 19.62
CA SER A 537 8.83 0.88 21.06
C SER A 537 9.64 2.14 21.46
N SER A 538 9.63 3.15 20.59
CA SER A 538 10.49 4.33 20.70
C SER A 538 9.75 5.49 21.33
N CYS A 539 9.83 5.59 22.66
CA CYS A 539 9.35 6.73 23.42
C CYS A 539 10.16 6.84 24.71
N THR A 540 11.15 7.73 24.71
CA THR A 540 12.10 7.85 25.84
C THR A 540 11.80 9.05 26.75
N ALA A 541 12.43 9.08 27.93
CA ALA A 541 12.35 10.22 28.82
C ALA A 541 13.14 11.42 28.26
N GLU A 542 14.30 11.14 27.65
CA GLU A 542 15.24 12.12 27.10
C GLU A 542 14.61 12.90 25.94
N SER A 543 13.84 12.22 25.09
CA SER A 543 13.10 12.86 24.01
C SER A 543 11.91 13.70 24.49
N GLY A 544 11.51 13.56 25.76
CA GLY A 544 10.29 14.13 26.33
C GLY A 544 9.02 13.32 26.03
N CYS A 545 9.10 12.28 25.19
CA CYS A 545 7.93 11.56 24.69
C CYS A 545 7.08 10.96 25.81
N LEU A 546 7.71 10.32 26.81
CA LEU A 546 6.97 9.71 27.93
C LEU A 546 6.18 10.75 28.74
N LYS A 547 6.73 11.95 28.90
CA LYS A 547 6.05 13.07 29.57
C LYS A 547 4.88 13.57 28.72
N ASP A 548 5.06 13.71 27.41
CA ASP A 548 4.00 14.14 26.49
C ASP A 548 2.83 13.16 26.48
N MET A 549 3.10 11.85 26.46
CA MET A 549 2.05 10.83 26.55
C MET A 549 1.33 10.88 27.90
N GLY A 550 2.07 11.12 29.00
CA GLY A 550 1.48 11.35 30.32
C GLY A 550 0.56 12.58 30.37
N ASN A 551 0.99 13.70 29.77
CA ASN A 551 0.18 14.92 29.67
C ASN A 551 -1.08 14.72 28.81
N LEU A 552 -1.02 13.84 27.82
CA LEU A 552 -2.17 13.41 27.01
C LEU A 552 -3.01 12.33 27.70
N GLY A 553 -2.60 11.88 28.89
CA GLY A 553 -3.29 10.88 29.70
C GLY A 553 -3.20 9.48 29.10
N TYR A 554 -2.03 9.05 28.62
CA TYR A 554 -1.84 7.69 28.12
C TYR A 554 -1.04 6.81 29.06
N HIS A 555 -1.52 5.57 29.23
CA HIS A 555 -0.72 4.45 29.66
C HIS A 555 0.17 4.04 28.49
N VAL A 556 1.49 4.10 28.68
CA VAL A 556 2.47 3.74 27.63
C VAL A 556 2.83 2.27 27.81
N ILE A 557 2.39 1.42 26.88
CA ILE A 557 2.51 -0.04 26.94
C ILE A 557 3.63 -0.53 26.04
N LEU A 558 4.51 -1.35 26.59
CA LEU A 558 5.55 -2.09 25.88
C LEU A 558 5.22 -3.59 25.98
N TYR A 559 6.23 -4.45 26.17
CA TYR A 559 6.06 -5.90 26.22
C TYR A 559 7.21 -6.61 26.95
N ASP A 560 6.95 -7.85 27.34
CA ASP A 560 7.90 -8.82 27.90
C ASP A 560 8.50 -9.72 26.83
N ILE A 561 7.67 -10.11 25.85
CA ILE A 561 8.02 -11.03 24.77
C ILE A 561 7.80 -10.33 23.45
N ASP A 562 8.89 -10.11 22.72
CA ASP A 562 8.86 -9.83 21.28
C ASP A 562 8.80 -11.15 20.53
N THR A 563 7.83 -11.33 19.64
CA THR A 563 7.75 -12.54 18.80
C THR A 563 8.62 -12.44 17.56
N GLU A 564 9.10 -11.24 17.21
CA GLU A 564 9.82 -10.97 15.97
C GLU A 564 9.08 -11.53 14.73
N ASP A 565 7.75 -11.48 14.76
CA ASP A 565 6.89 -12.03 13.72
C ASP A 565 7.03 -11.30 12.38
N TYR A 566 7.28 -9.99 12.45
CA TYR A 566 7.55 -9.14 11.29
C TYR A 566 8.80 -9.54 10.49
N SER A 567 9.80 -10.17 11.11
CA SER A 567 10.99 -10.70 10.40
C SER A 567 10.82 -12.13 9.92
N HIS A 568 9.72 -12.80 10.29
CA HIS A 568 9.47 -14.21 10.02
C HIS A 568 8.16 -14.47 9.24
N ASP A 569 7.69 -13.51 8.44
CA ASP A 569 6.42 -13.58 7.69
C ASP A 569 6.49 -14.42 6.39
N SER A 570 7.08 -15.62 6.48
CA SER A 570 6.99 -16.65 5.43
C SER A 570 6.69 -18.03 6.03
N PRO A 571 6.06 -18.95 5.28
CA PRO A 571 5.68 -20.26 5.82
C PRO A 571 6.83 -21.06 6.46
N ASN A 572 8.06 -20.87 5.96
CA ASN A 572 9.25 -21.54 6.49
C ASN A 572 9.89 -20.76 7.65
N ALA A 573 9.78 -19.43 7.67
CA ALA A 573 10.41 -18.59 8.68
C ALA A 573 9.61 -18.49 9.97
N ILE A 574 8.27 -18.59 9.93
CA ILE A 574 7.39 -18.36 11.10
C ILE A 574 7.65 -19.32 12.27
N GLN A 575 8.35 -20.43 12.03
CA GLN A 575 8.80 -21.30 13.11
C GLN A 575 9.72 -20.55 14.10
N GLY A 576 10.54 -19.61 13.63
CA GLY A 576 11.39 -18.78 14.49
C GLY A 576 10.58 -18.03 15.56
N SER A 577 9.48 -17.38 15.17
CA SER A 577 8.60 -16.67 16.11
C SER A 577 7.89 -17.60 17.10
N LYS A 578 7.50 -18.81 16.66
CA LYS A 578 6.95 -19.83 17.57
C LYS A 578 7.98 -20.27 18.60
N ASP A 579 9.21 -20.50 18.17
CA ASP A 579 10.31 -20.91 19.04
C ASP A 579 10.66 -19.81 20.04
N ILE A 580 10.66 -18.53 19.62
CA ILE A 580 10.85 -17.37 20.49
C ILE A 580 9.77 -17.30 21.55
N PHE A 581 8.49 -17.45 21.16
CA PHE A 581 7.37 -17.46 22.09
C PHE A 581 7.49 -18.62 23.11
N ASP A 582 7.67 -19.84 22.62
CA ASP A 582 7.76 -21.04 23.45
C ASP A 582 8.92 -20.96 24.44
N LYS A 583 10.09 -20.53 23.96
CA LYS A 583 11.30 -20.37 24.78
C LYS A 583 11.09 -19.33 25.88
N ASN A 584 10.45 -18.21 25.58
CA ASN A 584 10.21 -17.18 26.59
C ASN A 584 9.14 -17.61 27.59
N LEU A 585 8.04 -18.20 27.13
CA LEU A 585 6.97 -18.68 28.01
C LEU A 585 7.50 -19.75 28.98
N ALA A 586 8.38 -20.64 28.53
CA ALA A 586 9.02 -21.67 29.35
C ALA A 586 9.90 -21.13 30.50
N ARG A 587 10.25 -19.83 30.50
CA ARG A 587 11.00 -19.18 31.59
C ARG A 587 10.16 -18.88 32.82
N GLY A 588 8.85 -19.10 32.76
CA GLY A 588 7.92 -18.86 33.86
C GLY A 588 6.79 -19.89 33.88
N LYS A 589 6.11 -19.99 35.02
CA LYS A 589 4.91 -20.81 35.17
C LYS A 589 3.71 -19.92 35.41
N ALA A 590 2.54 -20.37 34.99
CA ALA A 590 1.29 -19.65 35.20
C ALA A 590 1.00 -19.37 36.69
N SER A 591 1.50 -20.18 37.63
CA SER A 591 1.34 -19.90 39.07
C SER A 591 2.09 -18.66 39.56
N ASP A 592 3.14 -18.25 38.86
CA ASP A 592 4.12 -17.30 39.38
C ASP A 592 4.31 -16.07 38.48
N LYS A 593 3.88 -16.16 37.20
CA LYS A 593 4.17 -15.14 36.20
C LYS A 593 3.01 -14.91 35.25
N SER A 594 2.94 -13.68 34.74
CA SER A 594 2.12 -13.28 33.60
C SER A 594 3.02 -12.68 32.52
N TRP A 595 2.51 -12.59 31.29
CA TRP A 595 3.29 -12.15 30.13
C TRP A 595 2.52 -11.16 29.27
N LEU A 596 3.21 -10.12 28.80
CA LEU A 596 2.71 -9.20 27.78
C LEU A 596 3.47 -9.45 26.48
N VAL A 597 2.76 -9.80 25.40
CA VAL A 597 3.34 -10.32 24.16
C VAL A 597 2.97 -9.40 22.99
N ILE A 598 3.96 -9.00 22.19
CA ILE A 598 3.74 -8.25 20.95
C ILE A 598 3.79 -9.16 19.72
N ALA A 599 2.86 -8.95 18.80
CA ALA A 599 2.81 -9.45 17.43
C ALA A 599 2.11 -8.39 16.55
N HIS A 600 1.97 -8.64 15.25
CA HIS A 600 1.34 -7.70 14.31
C HIS A 600 0.36 -8.43 13.39
N ASP A 601 -0.92 -8.03 13.44
CA ASP A 601 -2.00 -8.68 12.66
C ASP A 601 -2.02 -8.27 11.18
N VAL A 602 -1.07 -7.41 10.77
CA VAL A 602 -0.81 -7.07 9.37
C VAL A 602 -0.03 -8.15 8.62
N HIS A 603 0.54 -9.14 9.32
CA HIS A 603 1.33 -10.23 8.76
C HIS A 603 0.51 -11.51 8.58
N GLU A 604 0.69 -12.16 7.43
CA GLU A 604 -0.10 -13.33 7.04
C GLU A 604 0.17 -14.50 7.97
N GLN A 605 1.45 -14.78 8.22
CA GLN A 605 1.86 -15.91 9.04
C GLN A 605 1.57 -15.68 10.53
N THR A 606 1.51 -14.42 10.97
CA THR A 606 1.08 -14.10 12.34
C THR A 606 -0.35 -14.55 12.59
N VAL A 607 -1.27 -14.21 11.67
CA VAL A 607 -2.69 -14.56 11.79
C VAL A 607 -2.92 -16.05 11.60
N TYR A 608 -2.45 -16.62 10.48
CA TYR A 608 -2.82 -17.99 10.12
C TYR A 608 -1.98 -19.09 10.76
N ASN A 609 -0.86 -18.74 11.41
CA ASN A 609 0.10 -19.74 11.89
C ASN A 609 0.55 -19.50 13.35
N LEU A 610 1.08 -18.32 13.64
CA LEU A 610 1.64 -18.01 14.97
C LEU A 610 0.55 -17.88 16.05
N THR A 611 -0.55 -17.19 15.74
CA THR A 611 -1.61 -16.93 16.74
C THR A 611 -2.20 -18.21 17.31
N GLU A 612 -2.60 -19.15 16.45
CA GLU A 612 -3.18 -20.42 16.94
C GLU A 612 -2.17 -21.22 17.76
N HIS A 613 -0.88 -21.17 17.40
CA HIS A 613 0.20 -21.78 18.18
C HIS A 613 0.31 -21.16 19.57
N MET A 614 0.36 -19.82 19.67
CA MET A 614 0.46 -19.10 20.95
C MET A 614 -0.73 -19.41 21.86
N LEU A 615 -1.96 -19.40 21.32
CA LEU A 615 -3.18 -19.73 22.06
C LEU A 615 -3.13 -21.15 22.63
N LYS A 616 -2.79 -22.15 21.80
CA LYS A 616 -2.66 -23.55 22.23
C LYS A 616 -1.57 -23.73 23.27
N LYS A 617 -0.40 -23.13 23.05
CA LYS A 617 0.75 -23.29 23.94
C LYS A 617 0.48 -22.67 25.31
N ALA A 618 -0.04 -21.45 25.36
CA ALA A 618 -0.34 -20.79 26.62
C ALA A 618 -1.45 -21.51 27.40
N SER A 619 -2.52 -21.94 26.73
CA SER A 619 -3.56 -22.74 27.36
C SER A 619 -3.01 -24.07 27.92
N LYS A 620 -2.16 -24.77 27.15
CA LYS A 620 -1.47 -25.99 27.59
C LYS A 620 -0.59 -25.76 28.83
N ASP A 621 0.06 -24.61 28.91
CA ASP A 621 0.94 -24.25 30.02
C ASP A 621 0.17 -23.59 31.20
N GLY A 622 -1.16 -23.55 31.14
CA GLY A 622 -2.05 -23.14 32.23
C GLY A 622 -2.31 -21.64 32.33
N TYR A 623 -2.01 -20.86 31.27
CA TYR A 623 -2.27 -19.42 31.24
C TYR A 623 -3.65 -19.10 30.64
N SER A 624 -4.26 -18.01 31.14
CA SER A 624 -5.47 -17.40 30.60
C SER A 624 -5.14 -16.26 29.63
N MET A 625 -5.86 -16.19 28.50
CA MET A 625 -5.75 -15.09 27.55
C MET A 625 -6.62 -13.92 27.99
N VAL A 626 -6.01 -12.77 28.18
CA VAL A 626 -6.68 -11.56 28.68
C VAL A 626 -6.25 -10.33 27.89
N THR A 627 -7.04 -9.28 27.96
CA THR A 627 -6.63 -7.95 27.48
C THR A 627 -5.52 -7.36 28.34
N VAL A 628 -4.78 -6.37 27.83
CA VAL A 628 -3.76 -5.63 28.60
C VAL A 628 -4.37 -4.96 29.84
N GLY A 629 -5.57 -4.38 29.73
CA GLY A 629 -6.27 -3.79 30.87
C GLY A 629 -6.50 -4.79 32.01
N GLU A 630 -7.04 -5.98 31.69
CA GLU A 630 -7.21 -7.07 32.67
C GLU A 630 -5.87 -7.58 33.22
N CYS A 631 -4.86 -7.72 32.34
CA CYS A 631 -3.49 -8.08 32.72
C CYS A 631 -2.85 -7.08 33.69
N LEU A 632 -3.32 -5.84 33.72
CA LEU A 632 -2.87 -4.78 34.62
C LEU A 632 -3.83 -4.52 35.79
N GLY A 633 -4.92 -5.29 35.89
CA GLY A 633 -5.93 -5.15 36.93
C GLY A 633 -6.73 -3.84 36.82
N ASP A 634 -6.87 -3.29 35.62
CA ASP A 634 -7.60 -2.06 35.35
C ASP A 634 -9.03 -2.37 34.84
N PRO A 635 -10.07 -1.88 35.51
CA PRO A 635 -11.46 -2.02 35.05
C PRO A 635 -11.67 -1.48 33.63
N GLU A 636 -12.52 -2.14 32.85
CA GLU A 636 -12.80 -1.80 31.44
C GLU A 636 -13.25 -0.35 31.22
N GLU A 637 -14.00 0.21 32.17
CA GLU A 637 -14.43 1.61 32.19
C GLU A 637 -13.27 2.62 32.15
N ASN A 638 -12.06 2.22 32.56
CA ASN A 638 -10.87 3.08 32.53
C ASN A 638 -10.10 3.00 31.19
N TRP A 639 -10.41 2.03 30.34
CA TRP A 639 -9.66 1.79 29.09
C TRP A 639 -9.95 2.86 28.03
N TYR A 640 -11.06 3.58 28.16
CA TYR A 640 -11.53 4.55 27.17
C TYR A 640 -12.00 5.85 27.82
N ARG A 641 -11.79 6.95 27.10
CA ARG A 641 -12.46 8.23 27.35
C ARG A 641 -13.66 8.31 26.43
N MET A 642 -14.85 8.12 27.00
CA MET A 642 -16.10 8.28 26.28
C MET A 642 -16.40 9.77 26.09
N ASP A 643 -16.65 10.19 24.84
CA ASP A 643 -17.08 11.55 24.54
C ASP A 643 -18.60 11.62 24.73
N GLU A 644 -19.04 12.20 25.85
CA GLU A 644 -20.45 12.38 26.19
C GLU A 644 -21.23 13.21 25.17
N SER A 645 -20.54 14.06 24.41
CA SER A 645 -21.14 14.88 23.36
C SER A 645 -21.28 14.13 22.02
N SER A 646 -20.63 12.97 21.88
CA SER A 646 -20.70 12.16 20.67
C SER A 646 -22.10 11.55 20.50
N GLU A 647 -22.69 11.68 19.31
CA GLU A 647 -23.96 11.04 18.97
C GLU A 647 -23.93 9.53 19.24
N LEU A 648 -22.79 8.87 19.02
CA LEU A 648 -22.64 7.43 19.30
C LEU A 648 -22.72 7.13 20.81
N THR A 649 -22.13 7.97 21.65
CA THR A 649 -22.22 7.83 23.12
C THR A 649 -23.63 8.12 23.59
N ILE A 650 -24.27 9.16 23.04
CA ILE A 650 -25.67 9.49 23.31
C ILE A 650 -26.58 8.34 22.89
N LEU A 651 -26.35 7.73 21.72
CA LEU A 651 -27.11 6.57 21.25
C LEU A 651 -26.86 5.31 22.09
N ARG A 652 -25.65 5.12 22.65
CA ARG A 652 -25.33 4.03 23.58
C ARG A 652 -25.95 4.24 24.96
N LYS A 653 -25.99 5.48 25.46
CA LYS A 653 -26.57 5.86 26.76
C LYS A 653 -28.07 6.06 26.72
N ALA A 654 -28.63 6.39 25.56
CA ALA A 654 -30.06 6.34 25.30
C ALA A 654 -30.49 4.88 25.47
N LYS A 655 -30.92 4.57 26.69
CA LYS A 655 -31.57 3.33 27.06
C LYS A 655 -32.49 2.93 25.90
N PRO A 656 -32.37 1.71 25.34
CA PRO A 656 -33.31 1.29 24.31
C PRO A 656 -34.70 1.50 24.88
N LEU A 657 -35.54 2.29 24.20
CA LEU A 657 -36.96 2.28 24.48
C LEU A 657 -37.45 0.85 24.14
N GLY A 658 -37.43 -0.02 25.15
CA GLY A 658 -38.07 -1.33 25.18
C GLY A 658 -37.20 -2.54 24.79
N THR A 659 -36.51 -3.13 25.76
CA THR A 659 -36.50 -4.60 25.93
C THR A 659 -36.70 -4.94 27.42
N ALA A 660 -37.90 -4.68 27.91
CA ALA A 660 -38.35 -5.31 29.15
C ALA A 660 -38.53 -6.82 28.87
N ASN A 661 -37.90 -7.67 29.71
CA ASN A 661 -38.09 -9.12 29.83
C ASN A 661 -37.58 -10.07 28.71
N HIS A 662 -36.39 -9.85 28.13
CA HIS A 662 -35.75 -10.88 27.29
C HIS A 662 -34.65 -11.64 28.05
N ALA A 663 -34.67 -12.98 28.01
CA ALA A 663 -33.65 -13.84 28.60
C ALA A 663 -32.39 -13.87 27.72
N VAL A 664 -31.20 -13.82 28.32
CA VAL A 664 -29.94 -13.92 27.55
C VAL A 664 -29.79 -15.33 26.97
N SER A 665 -29.47 -15.42 25.68
CA SER A 665 -29.28 -16.67 24.95
C SER A 665 -28.16 -17.51 25.58
N ARG A 666 -28.49 -18.75 25.94
CA ARG A 666 -27.55 -19.72 26.55
C ARG A 666 -27.12 -20.83 25.61
N ASP A 667 -27.81 -20.97 24.49
CA ASP A 667 -27.65 -22.02 23.49
C ASP A 667 -27.37 -21.46 22.08
N GLY A 668 -27.31 -20.13 21.94
CA GLY A 668 -27.01 -19.45 20.67
C GLY A 668 -28.25 -19.10 19.86
N HIS A 669 -29.46 -19.49 20.30
CA HIS A 669 -30.70 -19.05 19.65
C HIS A 669 -31.18 -17.69 20.16
N CYS A 670 -31.79 -16.91 19.29
CA CYS A 670 -32.28 -15.58 19.62
C CYS A 670 -33.58 -15.24 18.88
N GLY A 671 -34.24 -14.15 19.30
CA GLY A 671 -35.54 -13.75 18.78
C GLY A 671 -36.66 -14.02 19.77
N GLY A 672 -37.82 -13.39 19.56
CA GLY A 672 -38.91 -13.40 20.52
C GLY A 672 -38.46 -12.79 21.86
N ASN A 673 -38.53 -13.59 22.93
CA ASN A 673 -38.11 -13.20 24.28
C ASN A 673 -36.64 -13.53 24.62
N VAL A 674 -35.80 -13.85 23.63
CA VAL A 674 -34.39 -14.24 23.87
C VAL A 674 -33.44 -13.28 23.17
N THR A 675 -32.46 -12.75 23.90
CA THR A 675 -31.49 -11.75 23.43
C THR A 675 -30.06 -12.29 23.35
N CYS A 676 -29.32 -11.85 22.34
CA CYS A 676 -27.89 -12.07 22.15
C CYS A 676 -27.01 -11.09 22.94
N LEU A 677 -27.60 -9.99 23.44
CA LEU A 677 -26.86 -9.03 24.25
C LEU A 677 -26.38 -9.70 25.55
N GLY A 678 -25.06 -9.80 25.73
CA GLY A 678 -24.43 -10.51 26.85
C GLY A 678 -24.32 -12.03 26.67
N SER A 679 -24.62 -12.56 25.48
CA SER A 679 -24.43 -13.98 25.17
C SER A 679 -23.00 -14.26 24.67
N LYS A 680 -22.44 -15.42 25.04
CA LYS A 680 -21.13 -15.88 24.56
C LYS A 680 -21.08 -16.19 23.07
N PHE A 681 -22.24 -16.32 22.42
CA PHE A 681 -22.34 -16.64 20.99
C PHE A 681 -22.32 -15.38 20.10
N GLY A 682 -22.16 -14.20 20.70
CA GLY A 682 -22.10 -12.92 20.01
C GLY A 682 -23.30 -12.03 20.32
N SER A 683 -23.15 -10.74 20.05
CA SER A 683 -24.06 -9.69 20.51
C SER A 683 -25.22 -9.42 19.54
N CYS A 684 -25.13 -9.91 18.30
CA CYS A 684 -26.10 -9.66 17.24
C CYS A 684 -27.02 -10.86 17.04
N CYS A 685 -28.32 -10.61 16.88
CA CYS A 685 -29.29 -11.65 16.56
C CYS A 685 -29.56 -11.64 15.05
N GLY A 686 -29.02 -12.61 14.33
CA GLY A 686 -29.14 -12.69 12.87
C GLY A 686 -30.55 -13.01 12.39
N LYS A 687 -30.76 -12.86 11.08
CA LYS A 687 -32.03 -13.18 10.41
C LYS A 687 -32.52 -14.62 10.66
N ASN A 688 -31.58 -15.53 10.92
CA ASN A 688 -31.86 -16.95 11.14
C ASN A 688 -32.12 -17.30 12.61
N ASN A 689 -32.35 -16.34 13.51
CA ASN A 689 -32.58 -16.57 14.94
C ASN A 689 -31.38 -17.18 15.67
N TYR A 690 -30.16 -16.82 15.26
CA TYR A 690 -28.92 -17.21 15.94
C TYR A 690 -28.08 -16.01 16.30
N CYS A 691 -27.40 -16.11 17.45
CA CYS A 691 -26.42 -15.15 17.92
C CYS A 691 -25.12 -15.28 17.14
N GLY A 692 -24.49 -14.13 16.87
CA GLY A 692 -23.19 -14.04 16.23
C GLY A 692 -22.63 -12.62 16.29
N ASN A 693 -21.34 -12.49 15.96
CA ASN A 693 -20.63 -11.20 15.86
C ASN A 693 -20.24 -10.84 14.41
N THR A 694 -20.56 -11.70 13.44
CA THR A 694 -20.16 -11.47 12.05
C THR A 694 -21.15 -10.56 11.32
N PRO A 695 -20.77 -9.92 10.20
CA PRO A 695 -21.68 -9.10 9.39
C PRO A 695 -22.96 -9.82 8.94
N LYS A 696 -22.95 -11.17 8.85
CA LYS A 696 -24.15 -11.98 8.56
C LYS A 696 -25.19 -11.94 9.69
N HIS A 697 -24.74 -11.77 10.94
CA HIS A 697 -25.58 -11.69 12.12
C HIS A 697 -25.92 -10.24 12.46
N CYS A 698 -24.94 -9.33 12.37
CA CYS A 698 -25.08 -7.92 12.73
C CYS A 698 -25.62 -7.02 11.62
N GLY A 699 -25.53 -7.47 10.36
CA GLY A 699 -25.91 -6.68 9.19
C GLY A 699 -27.38 -6.79 8.79
N ALA A 700 -27.64 -6.89 7.49
CA ALA A 700 -29.01 -6.88 6.95
C ALA A 700 -29.85 -8.06 7.46
N GLY A 701 -30.96 -7.76 8.13
CA GLY A 701 -31.85 -8.75 8.74
C GLY A 701 -31.55 -9.07 10.20
N CYS A 702 -30.62 -8.33 10.83
CA CYS A 702 -30.42 -8.38 12.27
C CYS A 702 -31.66 -7.88 13.04
N GLN A 703 -32.00 -8.57 14.12
CA GLN A 703 -33.17 -8.30 14.95
C GLN A 703 -32.85 -7.30 16.06
N LEU A 704 -33.24 -6.04 15.87
CA LEU A 704 -32.98 -4.92 16.79
C LEU A 704 -33.50 -5.14 18.22
N ASN A 705 -34.53 -5.98 18.39
CA ASN A 705 -35.13 -6.31 19.69
C ASN A 705 -34.44 -7.48 20.42
N ALA A 706 -33.59 -8.23 19.71
CA ALA A 706 -32.95 -9.44 20.23
C ALA A 706 -31.41 -9.41 20.09
N GLY A 707 -30.82 -8.36 19.54
CA GLY A 707 -29.36 -8.20 19.45
C GLY A 707 -28.94 -6.81 18.98
N HIS A 708 -27.64 -6.56 19.00
CA HIS A 708 -27.05 -5.33 18.48
C HIS A 708 -26.98 -5.41 16.95
N CYS A 709 -27.56 -4.46 16.24
CA CYS A 709 -27.56 -4.47 14.78
C CYS A 709 -26.83 -3.25 14.24
N GLN A 710 -25.92 -3.48 13.29
CA GLN A 710 -25.32 -2.40 12.52
C GLN A 710 -26.44 -1.71 11.74
N LYS A 711 -26.76 -0.47 12.12
CA LYS A 711 -27.62 0.36 11.28
C LYS A 711 -26.92 0.50 9.92
N ALA A 712 -27.62 0.15 8.85
CA ALA A 712 -27.23 0.59 7.52
C ALA A 712 -27.09 2.13 7.60
N ARG A 713 -25.87 2.66 7.56
CA ARG A 713 -25.63 4.10 7.42
C ARG A 713 -26.04 4.52 6.00
N HIS A 714 -27.34 4.61 5.80
CA HIS A 714 -28.01 5.25 4.66
C HIS A 714 -29.14 6.11 5.21
N THR A 715 -28.81 7.22 5.88
CA THR A 715 -29.73 8.36 6.00
C THR A 715 -28.93 9.66 6.07
N SER A 716 -29.28 10.56 5.17
CA SER A 716 -28.76 11.92 5.02
C SER A 716 -28.99 12.76 6.28
N PHE A 717 -27.95 13.43 6.79
CA PHE A 717 -28.11 14.59 7.67
C PHE A 717 -28.03 15.87 6.83
N VAL A 718 -29.20 16.46 6.58
CA VAL A 718 -29.34 17.86 6.21
C VAL A 718 -29.37 18.65 7.51
N HIS A 719 -28.29 19.34 7.87
CA HIS A 719 -28.37 20.41 8.85
C HIS A 719 -28.95 21.65 8.17
N LYS A 720 -30.19 22.01 8.55
CA LYS A 720 -30.77 23.32 8.28
C LYS A 720 -30.00 24.36 9.11
N HIS A 721 -29.21 25.21 8.45
CA HIS A 721 -28.74 26.45 9.04
C HIS A 721 -29.92 27.42 9.24
N ARG A 722 -30.02 28.01 10.44
CA ARG A 722 -30.60 29.34 10.65
C ARG A 722 -29.48 30.22 11.24
N PRO A 723 -29.34 31.49 10.83
CA PRO A 723 -28.11 32.24 11.02
C PRO A 723 -28.15 33.02 12.35
N GLU A 724 -27.21 32.77 13.24
CA GLU A 724 -26.89 33.70 14.32
C GLU A 724 -25.37 33.93 14.42
N LYS A 725 -25.02 35.17 14.10
CA LYS A 725 -23.84 35.99 14.43
C LYS A 725 -22.54 35.28 14.88
N ARG A 726 -21.49 35.43 14.04
CA ARG A 726 -20.06 35.45 14.46
C ARG A 726 -19.84 36.57 15.49
N PRO A 727 -18.95 36.42 16.49
CA PRO A 727 -17.48 36.22 16.33
C PRO A 727 -16.94 35.06 17.21
N ALA A 728 -15.70 34.55 17.13
CA ALA A 728 -14.42 35.11 16.75
C ALA A 728 -13.47 34.03 16.18
N THR A 729 -12.57 34.47 15.31
CA THR A 729 -11.39 33.75 14.78
C THR A 729 -10.27 33.66 15.81
N SER A 730 -9.74 32.46 16.07
CA SER A 730 -8.35 32.17 16.47
C SER A 730 -8.16 30.65 16.43
N GLY A 731 -7.08 30.02 15.98
CA GLY A 731 -5.83 30.44 15.36
C GLY A 731 -5.02 29.16 15.14
N ALA A 732 -4.88 28.71 13.89
CA ALA A 732 -4.04 27.57 13.52
C ALA A 732 -3.16 27.85 12.29
N ASN A 733 -3.12 29.10 11.81
CA ASN A 733 -2.36 29.51 10.63
C ASN A 733 -1.35 30.63 10.91
N THR A 734 -0.82 30.72 12.13
CA THR A 734 0.25 31.68 12.45
C THR A 734 1.19 31.13 13.50
N LEU A 735 2.00 30.15 13.12
CA LEU A 735 3.26 29.85 13.80
C LEU A 735 4.28 29.50 12.73
N LEU A 736 4.71 30.52 11.99
CA LEU A 736 6.04 30.66 11.38
C LEU A 736 6.13 32.09 10.80
N GLN A 737 6.97 32.93 11.45
CA GLN A 737 7.64 34.16 10.96
C GLN A 737 7.17 35.55 11.46
N PRO A 738 8.13 36.53 11.56
CA PRO A 738 8.17 37.58 12.58
C PRO A 738 7.56 38.93 12.14
N GLY A 739 7.32 39.80 13.12
CA GLY A 739 6.36 40.91 13.03
C GLY A 739 6.83 42.24 12.42
N SER A 740 5.84 43.06 12.07
CA SER A 740 5.69 44.49 12.42
C SER A 740 4.39 45.05 11.79
N GLU A 741 3.74 45.96 12.51
CA GLU A 741 2.50 46.71 12.18
C GLU A 741 2.69 47.59 10.91
N VAL A 742 1.68 48.04 10.14
CA VAL A 742 0.64 49.05 10.44
C VAL A 742 -0.51 48.97 9.40
N ALA A 743 -1.72 49.35 9.83
CA ALA A 743 -3.00 49.53 9.12
C ALA A 743 -2.95 50.55 7.93
N ASP A 744 -3.94 50.79 7.05
CA ASP A 744 -5.40 50.64 7.05
C ASP A 744 -5.96 51.03 5.64
N LEU A 745 -7.29 50.83 5.45
CA LEU A 745 -8.24 51.53 4.51
C LEU A 745 -8.64 50.94 3.12
N LEU A 746 -9.91 50.44 3.10
CA LEU A 746 -11.02 50.59 2.10
C LEU A 746 -10.89 49.90 0.72
N GLY A 747 -11.92 49.30 0.10
CA GLY A 747 -13.35 49.12 0.40
C GLY A 747 -14.08 48.49 -0.81
N TYR A 748 -15.20 47.81 -0.54
CA TYR A 748 -16.35 47.48 -1.41
C TYR A 748 -16.16 46.97 -2.86
N SER A 749 -16.70 45.76 -3.17
CA SER A 749 -18.01 45.62 -3.85
C SER A 749 -18.30 44.15 -4.24
N SER A 750 -19.58 43.80 -4.17
CA SER A 750 -20.19 42.49 -4.36
C SER A 750 -20.53 42.17 -5.82
N THR A 751 -20.50 40.88 -6.20
CA THR A 751 -21.52 40.25 -7.05
C THR A 751 -21.67 38.74 -6.74
N ASN A 752 -22.92 38.29 -6.61
CA ASN A 752 -23.36 36.91 -6.38
C ASN A 752 -23.75 36.25 -7.72
N ALA A 753 -23.42 34.97 -7.92
CA ALA A 753 -24.17 34.05 -8.79
C ALA A 753 -24.02 32.58 -8.30
N PRO A 754 -25.06 31.73 -8.35
CA PRO A 754 -25.11 30.45 -7.63
C PRO A 754 -24.66 29.26 -8.50
N VAL A 755 -23.87 28.34 -7.93
CA VAL A 755 -23.60 27.02 -8.53
C VAL A 755 -24.43 25.96 -7.81
N VAL A 756 -25.36 25.36 -8.54
CA VAL A 756 -26.22 24.25 -8.12
C VAL A 756 -25.40 22.95 -8.10
N ARG A 757 -25.24 22.31 -6.94
CA ARG A 757 -24.72 20.93 -6.82
C ARG A 757 -25.87 19.93 -6.87
N ILE A 758 -25.89 19.07 -7.90
CA ILE A 758 -26.82 17.93 -8.00
C ILE A 758 -26.14 16.69 -7.40
N LEU A 759 -26.70 16.16 -6.31
CA LEU A 759 -26.34 14.87 -5.71
C LEU A 759 -27.13 13.76 -6.42
N VAL A 760 -26.45 12.81 -7.07
CA VAL A 760 -27.07 11.59 -7.60
C VAL A 760 -27.04 10.50 -6.53
N ARG A 761 -28.21 10.10 -6.02
CA ARG A 761 -28.39 8.95 -5.10
C ARG A 761 -28.36 7.63 -5.89
N THR A 762 -27.72 6.61 -5.32
CA THR A 762 -27.64 5.22 -5.81
C THR A 762 -29.00 4.53 -6.00
N ASP A 763 -30.04 5.03 -5.35
CA ASP A 763 -31.40 4.48 -5.42
C ASP A 763 -32.04 4.66 -6.80
N MET A 764 -31.48 5.55 -7.63
CA MET A 764 -31.94 5.77 -9.01
C MET A 764 -31.54 4.64 -9.96
N VAL A 765 -30.47 3.88 -9.70
CA VAL A 765 -29.93 2.88 -10.63
C VAL A 765 -30.85 1.66 -10.73
N HIS A 766 -31.48 1.24 -9.63
CA HIS A 766 -32.45 0.13 -9.65
C HIS A 766 -33.80 0.52 -10.28
N SER A 767 -34.18 1.81 -10.20
CA SER A 767 -35.39 2.35 -10.83
C SER A 767 -35.19 2.64 -12.32
N PHE A 768 -33.98 3.07 -12.71
CA PHE A 768 -33.60 3.28 -14.11
C PHE A 768 -33.51 1.95 -14.88
N MET A 769 -33.02 0.87 -14.24
CA MET A 769 -32.97 -0.46 -14.87
C MET A 769 -34.34 -1.13 -15.02
N LYS A 770 -35.33 -0.86 -14.16
CA LYS A 770 -36.71 -1.33 -14.38
C LYS A 770 -37.43 -0.57 -15.50
N ASN A 771 -37.08 0.70 -15.73
CA ASN A 771 -37.66 1.50 -16.82
C ASN A 771 -36.97 1.28 -18.17
N ALA A 772 -35.68 0.97 -18.19
CA ALA A 772 -34.96 0.64 -19.43
C ALA A 772 -35.43 -0.68 -20.06
N VAL A 773 -35.82 -1.67 -19.25
CA VAL A 773 -36.35 -2.96 -19.75
C VAL A 773 -37.82 -2.86 -20.20
N ARG A 774 -38.58 -1.84 -19.75
CA ARG A 774 -39.98 -1.64 -20.15
C ARG A 774 -40.14 -0.84 -21.45
N ASN A 775 -39.13 -0.09 -21.88
CA ASN A 775 -39.17 0.78 -23.06
C ASN A 775 -38.51 0.21 -24.32
N SER A 776 -38.08 -1.06 -24.33
CA SER A 776 -37.53 -1.72 -25.53
C SER A 776 -38.56 -2.48 -26.39
N SER A 777 -39.86 -2.31 -26.14
CA SER A 777 -40.93 -2.99 -26.91
C SER A 777 -41.36 -2.27 -28.19
N HIS A 778 -40.75 -1.13 -28.56
CA HIS A 778 -41.11 -0.41 -29.78
C HIS A 778 -39.87 0.11 -30.51
N LEU A 779 -39.26 -0.74 -31.32
CA LEU A 779 -38.50 -0.34 -32.51
C LEU A 779 -38.46 -1.53 -33.47
N THR A 780 -39.49 -1.58 -34.33
CA THR A 780 -39.57 -2.43 -35.51
C THR A 780 -38.48 -2.06 -36.50
N LEU A 781 -37.56 -2.99 -36.77
CA LEU A 781 -36.60 -2.93 -37.86
C LEU A 781 -37.18 -3.72 -39.04
N SER A 782 -37.69 -3.00 -40.04
CA SER A 782 -38.18 -3.57 -41.30
C SER A 782 -37.00 -3.77 -42.25
N LEU A 783 -36.72 -5.03 -42.62
CA LEU A 783 -35.83 -5.40 -43.72
C LEU A 783 -36.66 -5.71 -44.98
N PRO A 784 -36.31 -5.21 -46.18
CA PRO A 784 -36.86 -5.71 -47.42
C PRO A 784 -35.96 -6.81 -48.01
N VAL A 785 -36.53 -7.99 -48.24
CA VAL A 785 -35.94 -9.03 -49.10
C VAL A 785 -36.73 -9.05 -50.40
N PRO A 786 -36.10 -8.97 -51.58
CA PRO A 786 -36.71 -9.45 -52.81
C PRO A 786 -36.19 -10.86 -53.13
N SER A 787 -37.15 -11.76 -53.34
CA SER A 787 -36.99 -13.12 -53.80
C SER A 787 -36.53 -13.20 -55.26
N ARG A 788 -35.33 -13.73 -55.50
CA ARG A 788 -35.05 -14.93 -56.33
C ARG A 788 -33.58 -15.28 -56.28
#